data_AF-A0A7V3EKG6-F1
#
_entry.id   AF-A0A7V3EKG6-F1
#
_cell.length_a   1.000
_cell.length_b   1.000
_cell.length_c   1.000
_cell.angle_alpha   90.00
_cell.angle_beta   90.00
_cell.angle_gamma   90.00
#
_symmetry.space_group_name_H-M   'P 1'
#
loop_
_entity.id
_entity.type
_entity.pdbx_description
1 polymer ?
#
loop_
_entity_poly.entity_id
_entity_poly.type
_entity_poly.pdbx_seq_one_letter_code
_entity_poly.pdbx_strand_id
1 'polypeptide(L)'
;MTPASRLASRFAAHSVLLFAAFGLHAASFGVNDDGIGIDGGSFGSFTLSHPILLDGQQDLKPVDKTVAGRQATLRYANGARVQVKVANEGEIELTLEALPDRVRKLKMEMHIDFGFSDGGMWTIGDREAAFPAQKPEKPHLFQGTASTFRLLNRENKALTIRVPDHSFQQLQDNREWNWKIFHWMFIAPLQSGQRSLTLSLSMGTGAGGARSVVVVDAFGQDRQMDWPGKVKSADELRADVEKEKAYYAGFQRPMLDAFGGLPGSGDKLGLKKTGFFHVEEKGDRRFLVDPDGNLFFHLGICSFGAGEDYTYIKGRENLYAWLPPYDGEFRGAYHPDPYWSRDSFSFYLANLLRKFGRIDLDEHAGRMIERVRAFGFNSGGAFSGIPKAQREAARFPHVASLPISPWGTHPIRSMEGVRETFDPFDPGNIEALEKSFAESVAPGADDPLLIGYFLCNEPHHENLVHAIPMLKGNVAAKKRLVQMLQEKHKAIDAFNKAWGLNATSFEQLHDMGLAVKTAEASADMHAYEEIFFEEYFRLLRDTFRKYDRNHLLMGCRWQPQTANSETRCRLAGKYNEIVSVNYYTYGVDKTYLNRVHKWTGGKPLMLSEFHWCCPKESGLPGGKEVATQRERGLAYRNYVEQTAALGYVIGVEWFTLIDQARTGRFFEKYNSENNNCGLFSVVDRPWKAMVEEMAQSNRTIYEVLLGQRPPFVYEHPRFQESGGRKVVKAPRAVKPMKIDGMTDDWPGQPPETISSQRIVEGASAEGVEGAFRLCWDDRNLYLLCQVMDPTPMKNDHEGEMLWSGDGLEVFVGSEQLDRPGGLLFTDRQVLLSAGKPQGACRSFVCKVPDAAPIAMEVLSGADGKSYTIEAAIPWSALRVTPEVGKELLFDLAIDHSNDGKTRKAQLMWNGSAKNSGDRSCWGRLGLSP
;
A
#
# COMPACT_ATOMS: atom_id res chain seq x y z
N MET A 1 59.44 36.92 15.76
CA MET A 1 59.21 38.09 14.87
C MET A 1 58.31 37.63 13.74
N THR A 2 57.21 38.37 13.56
CA THR A 2 56.25 38.39 12.44
C THR A 2 56.93 38.91 11.14
N PRO A 3 56.22 39.31 10.06
CA PRO A 3 55.21 38.68 9.20
C PRO A 3 55.50 38.89 7.68
N ALA A 4 54.60 38.39 6.83
CA ALA A 4 54.09 39.03 5.60
C ALA A 4 54.98 39.23 4.34
N SER A 5 54.53 38.52 3.29
CA SER A 5 54.20 39.04 1.93
C SER A 5 55.32 39.23 0.88
N ARG A 6 55.11 38.53 -0.26
CA ARG A 6 55.22 38.96 -1.69
C ARG A 6 55.79 37.80 -2.54
N LEU A 7 55.31 37.47 -3.74
CA LEU A 7 54.11 37.80 -4.50
C LEU A 7 54.17 36.90 -5.76
N ALA A 8 53.02 36.39 -6.20
CA ALA A 8 52.61 36.10 -7.59
C ALA A 8 53.50 35.33 -8.59
N SER A 9 52.82 34.42 -9.32
CA SER A 9 53.12 33.92 -10.67
C SER A 9 54.23 32.87 -10.85
N ARG A 10 53.87 31.59 -10.72
CA ARG A 10 54.12 30.60 -11.79
C ARG A 10 52.94 29.63 -11.89
N PHE A 11 52.12 29.92 -12.89
CA PHE A 11 51.00 29.12 -13.37
C PHE A 11 51.49 27.84 -14.07
N ALA A 12 50.59 26.86 -14.07
CA ALA A 12 50.38 25.83 -15.08
C ALA A 12 51.30 24.59 -15.08
N ALA A 13 50.64 23.46 -15.30
CA ALA A 13 51.13 22.09 -15.40
C ALA A 13 51.51 21.44 -14.06
N HIS A 14 50.58 20.67 -13.48
CA HIS A 14 50.68 19.22 -13.26
C HIS A 14 49.37 18.72 -12.63
N SER A 15 48.28 18.82 -13.39
CA SER A 15 47.08 17.99 -13.16
C SER A 15 47.33 16.66 -13.86
N VAL A 16 47.97 15.72 -13.17
CA VAL A 16 48.05 14.32 -13.63
C VAL A 16 46.96 13.53 -12.93
N LEU A 17 46.09 12.97 -13.77
CA LEU A 17 44.97 12.11 -13.45
C LEU A 17 45.31 11.06 -12.38
N LEU A 18 44.67 11.16 -11.21
CA LEU A 18 44.25 9.98 -10.48
C LEU A 18 42.75 9.79 -10.75
N PHE A 19 42.43 9.10 -11.84
CA PHE A 19 41.15 8.41 -11.95
C PHE A 19 41.17 7.30 -10.89
N ALA A 20 40.64 7.60 -9.71
CA ALA A 20 40.16 6.54 -8.84
C ALA A 20 39.10 5.78 -9.63
N ALA A 21 39.37 4.51 -9.93
CA ALA A 21 38.37 3.60 -10.45
C ALA A 21 37.21 3.59 -9.46
N PHE A 22 36.12 4.29 -9.81
CA PHE A 22 34.86 4.20 -9.10
C PHE A 22 34.46 2.72 -9.15
N GLY A 23 34.64 2.01 -8.04
CA GLY A 23 34.22 0.63 -7.92
C GLY A 23 32.70 0.58 -8.08
N LEU A 24 32.23 0.32 -9.30
CA LEU A 24 30.92 -0.27 -9.51
C LEU A 24 30.89 -1.49 -8.59
N HIS A 25 29.94 -1.52 -7.65
CA HIS A 25 29.55 -2.80 -7.06
C HIS A 25 29.28 -3.74 -8.24
N ALA A 26 30.05 -4.84 -8.34
CA ALA A 26 29.88 -5.78 -9.43
C ALA A 26 28.44 -6.28 -9.36
N ALA A 27 27.68 -6.04 -10.43
CA ALA A 27 26.27 -6.37 -10.43
C ALA A 27 26.08 -7.85 -10.15
N SER A 28 25.06 -8.18 -9.36
CA SER A 28 24.77 -9.56 -9.02
C SER A 28 23.39 -9.93 -9.56
N PHE A 29 23.33 -11.13 -10.11
CA PHE A 29 22.10 -11.74 -10.59
C PHE A 29 21.80 -12.96 -9.72
N GLY A 30 20.54 -13.27 -9.46
CA GLY A 30 20.15 -14.41 -8.63
C GLY A 30 18.70 -14.83 -8.88
N VAL A 31 18.28 -15.94 -8.28
CA VAL A 31 16.89 -16.40 -8.35
C VAL A 31 16.29 -16.33 -6.95
N ASN A 32 15.06 -15.84 -6.85
CA ASN A 32 14.26 -15.78 -5.63
C ASN A 32 12.82 -16.23 -5.93
N ASP A 33 11.92 -16.15 -4.95
CA ASP A 33 10.54 -16.64 -5.09
C ASP A 33 9.71 -15.83 -6.10
N ASP A 34 10.09 -14.58 -6.34
CA ASP A 34 9.40 -13.66 -7.25
C ASP A 34 9.92 -13.78 -8.70
N GLY A 35 11.20 -14.14 -8.88
CA GLY A 35 11.81 -14.30 -10.19
C GLY A 35 13.33 -14.26 -10.16
N ILE A 36 13.90 -13.55 -11.13
CA ILE A 36 15.32 -13.31 -11.29
C ILE A 36 15.64 -11.92 -10.75
N GLY A 37 16.31 -11.89 -9.60
CA GLY A 37 16.78 -10.67 -8.95
C GLY A 37 17.99 -10.08 -9.66
N ILE A 38 17.95 -8.77 -9.87
CA ILE A 38 19.00 -7.96 -10.49
C ILE A 38 19.41 -6.91 -9.46
N ASP A 39 20.63 -7.01 -8.91
CA ASP A 39 21.23 -5.97 -8.08
C ASP A 39 22.25 -5.19 -8.93
N GLY A 40 21.82 -4.03 -9.43
CA GLY A 40 22.66 -3.10 -10.18
C GLY A 40 23.46 -2.13 -9.31
N GLY A 41 23.48 -2.33 -7.98
CA GLY A 41 24.02 -1.37 -7.03
C GLY A 41 23.32 0.00 -7.18
N SER A 42 24.12 1.07 -7.26
CA SER A 42 23.64 2.45 -7.46
C SER A 42 22.72 2.70 -8.65
N PHE A 43 22.63 1.77 -9.60
CA PHE A 43 21.66 1.85 -10.69
C PHE A 43 20.22 1.54 -10.22
N GLY A 44 20.06 0.73 -9.17
CA GLY A 44 18.78 0.23 -8.67
C GLY A 44 18.75 -1.31 -8.63
N SER A 45 17.74 -1.85 -7.95
CA SER A 45 17.42 -3.29 -7.98
C SER A 45 16.14 -3.56 -8.78
N PHE A 46 16.07 -4.72 -9.42
CA PHE A 46 14.94 -5.12 -10.25
C PHE A 46 14.64 -6.60 -10.05
N THR A 47 13.40 -7.00 -10.31
CA THR A 47 13.04 -8.40 -10.41
C THR A 47 12.39 -8.64 -11.76
N LEU A 48 12.99 -9.52 -12.55
CA LEU A 48 12.37 -10.06 -13.75
C LEU A 48 11.59 -11.32 -13.34
N SER A 49 10.27 -11.32 -13.53
CA SER A 49 9.40 -12.39 -13.01
C SER A 49 9.77 -13.78 -13.52
N HIS A 50 9.40 -14.82 -12.74
CA HIS A 50 9.43 -16.19 -13.26
C HIS A 50 8.60 -16.32 -14.55
N PRO A 51 8.99 -17.20 -15.50
CA PRO A 51 8.25 -17.41 -16.73
C PRO A 51 6.75 -17.67 -16.53
N ILE A 52 5.93 -16.92 -17.26
CA ILE A 52 4.48 -17.12 -17.38
C ILE A 52 4.23 -17.79 -18.73
N LEU A 53 3.60 -18.96 -18.73
CA LEU A 53 3.29 -19.68 -19.97
C LEU A 53 1.96 -19.18 -20.54
N LEU A 54 1.91 -18.89 -21.84
CA LEU A 54 0.69 -18.45 -22.51
C LEU A 54 0.15 -19.59 -23.38
N ASP A 55 -1.05 -20.04 -23.06
CA ASP A 55 -1.72 -21.15 -23.74
C ASP A 55 -2.87 -20.74 -24.67
N GLY A 56 -3.10 -19.43 -24.81
CA GLY A 56 -4.13 -18.83 -25.66
C GLY A 56 -5.46 -18.58 -24.96
N GLN A 57 -5.67 -19.08 -23.73
CA GLN A 57 -6.87 -18.79 -22.94
C GLN A 57 -6.55 -17.98 -21.68
N GLN A 58 -5.41 -18.26 -21.04
CA GLN A 58 -5.02 -17.56 -19.82
C GLN A 58 -3.50 -17.54 -19.63
N ASP A 59 -3.05 -16.63 -18.77
CA ASP A 59 -1.71 -16.58 -18.25
C ASP A 59 -1.51 -17.70 -17.21
N LEU A 60 -0.64 -18.66 -17.50
CA LEU A 60 -0.32 -19.74 -16.57
C LEU A 60 0.90 -19.35 -15.75
N LYS A 61 0.66 -18.89 -14.51
CA LYS A 61 1.71 -18.68 -13.50
C LYS A 61 2.14 -20.03 -12.88
N PRO A 62 3.38 -20.16 -12.38
CA PRO A 62 3.80 -21.36 -11.63
C PRO A 62 2.92 -21.57 -10.40
N VAL A 63 2.48 -22.81 -10.19
CA VAL A 63 1.72 -23.22 -8.99
C VAL A 63 2.60 -23.84 -7.91
N ASP A 64 3.82 -24.24 -8.27
CA ASP A 64 4.86 -24.73 -7.36
C ASP A 64 6.20 -24.20 -7.84
N LYS A 65 7.01 -23.71 -6.90
CA LYS A 65 8.32 -23.12 -7.14
C LYS A 65 9.29 -23.73 -6.15
N THR A 66 10.46 -24.15 -6.63
CA THR A 66 11.55 -24.62 -5.77
C THR A 66 12.81 -23.86 -6.16
N VAL A 67 13.22 -22.90 -5.33
CA VAL A 67 14.42 -22.09 -5.54
C VAL A 67 15.60 -22.72 -4.79
N ALA A 68 16.73 -22.87 -5.48
CA ALA A 68 17.96 -23.38 -4.91
C ALA A 68 19.16 -22.60 -5.46
N GLY A 69 19.63 -21.61 -4.69
CA GLY A 69 20.74 -20.75 -5.09
C GLY A 69 20.42 -19.94 -6.36
N ARG A 70 21.10 -20.24 -7.47
CA ARG A 70 20.92 -19.55 -8.77
C ARG A 70 20.01 -20.32 -9.73
N GLN A 71 19.21 -21.24 -9.19
CA GLN A 71 18.32 -22.10 -9.97
C GLN A 71 16.91 -22.09 -9.38
N ALA A 72 15.91 -22.31 -10.23
CA ALA A 72 14.56 -22.62 -9.79
C ALA A 72 13.91 -23.68 -10.66
N THR A 73 13.19 -24.61 -10.02
CA THR A 73 12.24 -25.51 -10.70
C THR A 73 10.83 -24.95 -10.55
N LEU A 74 10.17 -24.73 -11.67
CA LEU A 74 8.80 -24.21 -11.74
C LEU A 74 7.87 -25.28 -12.28
N ARG A 75 6.71 -25.46 -11.65
CA ARG A 75 5.65 -26.36 -12.13
C ARG A 75 4.35 -25.61 -12.34
N TYR A 76 3.62 -26.00 -13.37
CA TYR A 76 2.38 -25.34 -13.79
C TYR A 76 1.21 -26.30 -13.66
N ALA A 77 0.00 -25.75 -13.48
CA ALA A 77 -1.22 -26.52 -13.30
C ALA A 77 -1.54 -27.48 -14.47
N ASN A 78 -1.03 -27.19 -15.66
CA ASN A 78 -1.19 -28.01 -16.86
C ASN A 78 -0.14 -29.13 -17.00
N GLY A 79 0.72 -29.33 -15.99
CA GLY A 79 1.77 -30.35 -15.99
C GLY A 79 3.11 -29.90 -16.57
N ALA A 80 3.19 -28.72 -17.18
CA ALA A 80 4.46 -28.18 -17.68
C ALA A 80 5.46 -27.94 -16.55
N ARG A 81 6.74 -27.98 -16.90
CA ARG A 81 7.85 -27.64 -16.00
C ARG A 81 8.86 -26.75 -16.71
N VAL A 82 9.39 -25.77 -15.97
CA VAL A 82 10.45 -24.89 -16.45
C VAL A 82 11.57 -24.87 -15.42
N GLN A 83 12.79 -25.17 -15.84
CA GLN A 83 13.99 -24.97 -15.04
C GLN A 83 14.60 -23.62 -15.40
N VAL A 84 14.89 -22.80 -14.40
CA VAL A 84 15.57 -21.52 -14.55
C VAL A 84 16.97 -21.67 -13.99
N LYS A 85 18.00 -21.25 -14.73
CA LYS A 85 19.38 -21.21 -14.25
C LYS A 85 20.02 -19.88 -14.62
N VAL A 86 20.65 -19.22 -13.65
CA VAL A 86 21.30 -17.91 -13.83
C VAL A 86 22.80 -18.03 -13.62
N ALA A 87 23.59 -17.77 -14.65
CA ALA A 87 25.05 -17.71 -14.60
C ALA A 87 25.54 -16.41 -13.91
N ASN A 88 26.80 -16.35 -13.48
CA ASN A 88 27.36 -15.19 -12.78
C ASN A 88 27.41 -13.95 -13.69
N GLU A 89 27.65 -14.17 -14.98
CA GLU A 89 27.80 -13.15 -16.01
C GLU A 89 26.44 -12.60 -16.50
N GLY A 90 25.33 -13.09 -15.94
CA GLY A 90 23.98 -12.64 -16.28
C GLY A 90 23.30 -13.41 -17.41
N GLU A 91 23.92 -14.48 -17.93
CA GLU A 91 23.22 -15.42 -18.82
C GLU A 91 22.17 -16.22 -18.06
N ILE A 92 21.00 -16.37 -18.66
CA ILE A 92 19.85 -17.05 -18.08
C ILE A 92 19.41 -18.13 -19.06
N GLU A 93 19.40 -19.36 -18.60
CA GLU A 93 18.93 -20.52 -19.34
C GLU A 93 17.57 -20.96 -18.77
N LEU A 94 16.59 -21.10 -19.66
CA LEU A 94 15.28 -21.66 -19.37
C LEU A 94 15.17 -23.03 -20.04
N THR A 95 15.12 -24.12 -19.29
CA THR A 95 14.87 -25.47 -19.84
C THR A 95 13.39 -25.79 -19.75
N LEU A 96 12.80 -26.21 -20.87
CA LEU A 96 11.38 -26.43 -21.03
C LEU A 96 11.05 -27.92 -21.08
N GLU A 97 10.20 -28.37 -20.17
CA GLU A 97 9.83 -29.78 -20.01
C GLU A 97 8.31 -29.97 -19.98
N ALA A 98 7.84 -31.07 -20.58
CA ALA A 98 6.43 -31.46 -20.58
C ALA A 98 5.45 -30.35 -20.99
N LEU A 99 5.85 -29.48 -21.94
CA LEU A 99 4.98 -28.41 -22.45
C LEU A 99 3.82 -28.98 -23.27
N PRO A 100 2.55 -28.68 -22.93
CA PRO A 100 1.41 -29.03 -23.76
C PRO A 100 1.39 -28.24 -25.08
N ASP A 101 0.84 -28.82 -26.14
CA ASP A 101 0.82 -28.25 -27.50
C ASP A 101 0.16 -26.87 -27.64
N ARG A 102 -0.72 -26.51 -26.70
CA ARG A 102 -1.35 -25.19 -26.65
C ARG A 102 -0.42 -24.08 -26.17
N VAL A 103 0.64 -24.41 -25.44
CA VAL A 103 1.60 -23.42 -24.94
C VAL A 103 2.54 -23.02 -26.07
N ARG A 104 2.36 -21.80 -26.59
CA ARG A 104 3.10 -21.31 -27.77
C ARG A 104 3.92 -20.06 -27.48
N LYS A 105 3.79 -19.46 -26.30
CA LYS A 105 4.55 -18.27 -25.92
C LYS A 105 4.91 -18.31 -24.44
N LEU A 106 5.95 -17.57 -24.10
CA LEU A 106 6.42 -17.37 -22.74
C LEU A 106 6.54 -15.88 -22.48
N LYS A 107 6.00 -15.41 -21.35
CA LYS A 107 6.05 -14.01 -20.91
C LYS A 107 6.90 -13.89 -19.65
N MET A 108 7.71 -12.83 -19.56
CA MET A 108 8.33 -12.36 -18.31
C MET A 108 8.20 -10.85 -18.24
N GLU A 109 8.16 -10.32 -17.02
CA GLU A 109 7.87 -8.90 -16.76
C GLU A 109 8.72 -8.33 -15.63
N MET A 110 8.97 -7.02 -15.67
CA MET A 110 9.80 -6.29 -14.73
C MET A 110 9.16 -4.93 -14.43
N HIS A 111 9.01 -4.62 -13.15
CA HIS A 111 8.65 -3.28 -12.72
C HIS A 111 9.89 -2.39 -12.65
N ILE A 112 9.73 -1.14 -13.04
CA ILE A 112 10.77 -0.11 -13.10
C ILE A 112 10.31 1.06 -12.22
N ASP A 113 11.13 1.42 -11.24
CA ASP A 113 10.83 2.50 -10.31
C ASP A 113 10.51 3.82 -11.03
N PHE A 114 9.54 4.57 -10.49
CA PHE A 114 9.12 5.82 -11.11
C PHE A 114 10.21 6.90 -11.06
N GLY A 115 11.23 6.78 -10.20
CA GLY A 115 12.41 7.64 -10.16
C GLY A 115 13.19 7.73 -11.48
N PHE A 116 12.97 6.80 -12.42
CA PHE A 116 13.47 6.91 -13.79
C PHE A 116 12.87 8.08 -14.57
N SER A 117 11.71 8.64 -14.18
CA SER A 117 11.14 9.85 -14.78
C SER A 117 12.02 11.09 -14.56
N ASP A 118 12.94 11.04 -13.61
CA ASP A 118 13.88 12.09 -13.27
C ASP A 118 15.23 11.77 -13.93
N GLY A 119 15.27 11.96 -15.26
CA GLY A 119 16.46 11.90 -16.11
C GLY A 119 16.81 10.54 -16.71
N GLY A 120 15.99 9.51 -16.54
CA GLY A 120 16.19 8.19 -17.14
C GLY A 120 15.76 8.11 -18.61
N MET A 121 16.39 7.18 -19.35
CA MET A 121 16.08 6.88 -20.75
C MET A 121 15.85 5.39 -20.93
N TRP A 122 15.14 5.01 -21.99
CA TRP A 122 15.00 3.63 -22.42
C TRP A 122 15.29 3.51 -23.92
N THR A 123 15.84 2.36 -24.33
CA THR A 123 16.05 1.98 -25.72
C THR A 123 15.49 0.58 -25.95
N ILE A 124 14.61 0.41 -26.93
CA ILE A 124 14.12 -0.91 -27.38
C ILE A 124 14.26 -0.98 -28.90
N GLY A 125 15.09 -1.92 -29.39
CA GLY A 125 15.45 -1.96 -30.80
C GLY A 125 16.14 -0.68 -31.25
N ASP A 126 15.55 0.00 -32.23
CA ASP A 126 16.02 1.28 -32.79
C ASP A 126 15.38 2.52 -32.15
N ARG A 127 14.42 2.34 -31.22
CA ARG A 127 13.72 3.44 -30.56
C ARG A 127 14.33 3.77 -29.21
N GLU A 128 14.58 5.06 -29.00
CA GLU A 128 15.09 5.61 -27.74
C GLU A 128 14.23 6.82 -27.31
N ALA A 129 13.88 6.89 -26.02
CA ALA A 129 13.20 8.05 -25.45
C ALA A 129 13.45 8.19 -23.94
N ALA A 130 13.15 9.37 -23.41
CA ALA A 130 13.13 9.61 -21.96
C ALA A 130 11.90 8.97 -21.31
N PHE A 131 12.03 8.62 -20.03
CA PHE A 131 10.85 8.33 -19.22
C PHE A 131 10.07 9.63 -18.93
N PRO A 132 8.73 9.63 -19.04
CA PRO A 132 7.95 10.85 -18.97
C PRO A 132 7.79 11.37 -17.53
N ALA A 133 8.13 12.63 -17.27
CA ALA A 133 7.94 13.27 -15.97
C ALA A 133 6.45 13.47 -15.63
N GLN A 134 5.64 13.85 -16.62
CA GLN A 134 4.18 13.98 -16.50
C GLN A 134 3.49 12.76 -17.13
N LYS A 135 2.27 12.44 -16.68
CA LYS A 135 1.51 11.31 -17.23
C LYS A 135 1.37 11.51 -18.75
N PRO A 136 1.92 10.61 -19.58
CA PRO A 136 1.86 10.75 -21.03
C PRO A 136 0.41 10.57 -21.52
N GLU A 137 0.09 11.11 -22.70
CA GLU A 137 -1.23 10.95 -23.31
C GLU A 137 -1.54 9.47 -23.60
N LYS A 138 -0.53 8.69 -23.98
CA LYS A 138 -0.61 7.24 -24.17
C LYS A 138 0.26 6.54 -23.13
N PRO A 139 -0.26 5.51 -22.43
CA PRO A 139 0.51 4.82 -21.39
C PRO A 139 1.62 3.94 -21.93
N HIS A 140 1.45 3.39 -23.13
CA HIS A 140 2.42 2.51 -23.77
C HIS A 140 3.52 3.34 -24.44
N LEU A 141 4.69 3.39 -23.81
CA LEU A 141 5.88 4.07 -24.32
C LEU A 141 6.48 3.33 -25.53
N PHE A 142 6.35 1.99 -25.54
CA PHE A 142 6.76 1.14 -26.65
C PHE A 142 5.89 -0.12 -26.75
N GLN A 143 5.58 -0.54 -27.99
CA GLN A 143 5.05 -1.87 -28.33
C GLN A 143 5.65 -2.29 -29.67
N GLY A 144 6.28 -3.46 -29.73
CA GLY A 144 6.89 -3.95 -30.96
C GLY A 144 7.83 -5.13 -30.75
N THR A 145 8.40 -5.64 -31.84
CA THR A 145 9.35 -6.77 -31.79
C THR A 145 10.78 -6.25 -31.75
N ALA A 146 11.55 -6.68 -30.74
CA ALA A 146 12.97 -6.37 -30.63
C ALA A 146 13.65 -7.44 -29.76
N SER A 147 14.96 -7.63 -29.95
CA SER A 147 15.76 -8.58 -29.15
C SER A 147 16.49 -7.93 -27.98
N THR A 148 16.44 -6.60 -27.85
CA THR A 148 17.14 -5.86 -26.79
C THR A 148 16.24 -4.83 -26.13
N PHE A 149 16.40 -4.71 -24.81
CA PHE A 149 15.89 -3.63 -23.99
C PHE A 149 17.03 -3.03 -23.20
N ARG A 150 17.12 -1.71 -23.15
CA ARG A 150 18.13 -1.01 -22.38
C ARG A 150 17.46 0.08 -21.55
N LEU A 151 17.77 0.12 -20.26
CA LEU A 151 17.49 1.26 -19.39
C LEU A 151 18.77 2.05 -19.18
N LEU A 152 18.63 3.37 -19.13
CA LEU A 152 19.63 4.29 -18.60
C LEU A 152 19.02 5.04 -17.43
N ASN A 153 19.75 5.13 -16.32
CA ASN A 153 19.39 6.05 -15.24
C ASN A 153 19.95 7.46 -15.54
N ARG A 154 19.65 8.44 -14.68
CA ARG A 154 20.14 9.82 -14.82
C ARG A 154 21.66 9.96 -14.90
N GLU A 155 22.39 9.05 -14.25
CA GLU A 155 23.87 8.99 -14.28
C GLU A 155 24.39 8.29 -15.55
N ASN A 156 23.52 7.99 -16.53
CA ASN A 156 23.87 7.27 -17.75
C ASN A 156 24.44 5.86 -17.50
N LYS A 157 24.18 5.26 -16.32
CA LYS A 157 24.44 3.83 -16.05
C LYS A 157 23.35 3.02 -16.72
N ALA A 158 23.69 1.82 -17.19
CA ALA A 158 22.82 1.01 -18.04
C ALA A 158 22.54 -0.38 -17.46
N LEU A 159 21.29 -0.83 -17.58
CA LEU A 159 20.92 -2.25 -17.57
C LEU A 159 20.47 -2.61 -19.00
N THR A 160 21.08 -3.63 -19.58
CA THR A 160 20.70 -4.17 -20.89
C THR A 160 20.21 -5.60 -20.73
N ILE A 161 19.01 -5.86 -21.25
CA ILE A 161 18.37 -7.17 -21.29
C ILE A 161 18.30 -7.60 -22.75
N ARG A 162 18.94 -8.72 -23.09
CA ARG A 162 18.76 -9.38 -24.38
C ARG A 162 17.74 -10.50 -24.22
N VAL A 163 16.61 -10.35 -24.88
CA VAL A 163 15.51 -11.32 -24.88
C VAL A 163 15.63 -12.26 -26.09
N PRO A 164 14.92 -13.42 -26.10
CA PRO A 164 14.92 -14.30 -27.26
C PRO A 164 14.53 -13.57 -28.55
N ASP A 165 15.09 -13.99 -29.67
CA ASP A 165 14.79 -13.35 -30.96
C ASP A 165 13.30 -13.42 -31.29
N HIS A 166 12.81 -12.41 -32.01
CA HIS A 166 11.40 -12.24 -32.35
C HIS A 166 10.44 -12.04 -31.15
N SER A 167 10.95 -11.74 -29.96
CA SER A 167 10.11 -11.39 -28.82
C SER A 167 9.37 -10.08 -29.03
N PHE A 168 8.06 -10.08 -28.73
CA PHE A 168 7.31 -8.84 -28.56
C PHE A 168 7.72 -8.21 -27.24
N GLN A 169 7.90 -6.89 -27.20
CA GLN A 169 8.19 -6.13 -26.00
C GLN A 169 7.19 -5.00 -25.83
N GLN A 170 6.90 -4.68 -24.57
CA GLN A 170 6.04 -3.58 -24.17
C GLN A 170 6.67 -2.84 -22.99
N LEU A 171 6.74 -1.52 -23.10
CA LEU A 171 7.09 -0.62 -22.00
C LEU A 171 5.93 0.35 -21.78
N GLN A 172 5.51 0.53 -20.53
CA GLN A 172 4.36 1.36 -20.18
C GLN A 172 4.55 2.15 -18.87
N ASP A 173 3.79 3.25 -18.75
CA ASP A 173 3.62 4.06 -17.55
C ASP A 173 2.31 3.68 -16.85
N ASN A 174 2.41 3.14 -15.63
CA ASN A 174 1.25 2.64 -14.89
C ASN A 174 0.51 3.72 -14.08
N ARG A 175 0.94 4.99 -14.08
CA ARG A 175 0.12 6.09 -13.53
C ARG A 175 -1.23 6.19 -14.22
N GLU A 176 -1.25 5.62 -15.39
CA GLU A 176 -2.44 5.32 -16.12
C GLU A 176 -3.47 4.56 -15.26
N TRP A 177 -3.10 3.43 -14.66
CA TRP A 177 -3.91 2.65 -13.72
C TRP A 177 -3.67 3.03 -12.25
N ASN A 178 -3.43 4.32 -11.98
CA ASN A 178 -3.24 4.88 -10.64
C ASN A 178 -2.10 4.21 -9.82
N TRP A 179 -1.15 3.57 -10.49
CA TRP A 179 0.01 2.94 -9.87
C TRP A 179 1.28 3.62 -10.38
N LYS A 180 1.90 4.44 -9.53
CA LYS A 180 3.04 5.28 -9.89
C LYS A 180 4.33 4.46 -10.06
N ILE A 181 4.41 3.70 -11.15
CA ILE A 181 5.52 2.81 -11.55
C ILE A 181 5.57 2.70 -13.07
N PHE A 182 6.72 2.34 -13.64
CA PHE A 182 6.80 1.90 -15.04
C PHE A 182 6.81 0.36 -15.09
N HIS A 183 6.28 -0.23 -16.15
CA HIS A 183 6.23 -1.68 -16.33
C HIS A 183 6.78 -2.06 -17.70
N TRP A 184 7.66 -3.06 -17.72
CA TRP A 184 8.19 -3.63 -18.95
C TRP A 184 7.89 -5.12 -18.98
N MET A 185 7.54 -5.65 -20.15
CA MET A 185 7.42 -7.08 -20.37
C MET A 185 7.90 -7.48 -21.75
N PHE A 186 8.25 -8.75 -21.90
CA PHE A 186 8.43 -9.37 -23.21
C PHE A 186 7.66 -10.68 -23.31
N ILE A 187 7.29 -11.04 -24.55
CA ILE A 187 6.62 -12.28 -24.92
C ILE A 187 7.45 -12.96 -26.01
N ALA A 188 8.11 -14.04 -25.66
CA ALA A 188 8.90 -14.86 -26.57
C ALA A 188 8.03 -15.95 -27.22
N PRO A 189 8.08 -16.11 -28.55
CA PRO A 189 7.45 -17.26 -29.22
C PRO A 189 8.20 -18.56 -28.89
N LEU A 190 7.44 -19.65 -28.73
CA LEU A 190 7.98 -21.00 -28.54
C LEU A 190 7.76 -21.83 -29.80
N GLN A 191 8.84 -22.37 -30.35
CA GLN A 191 8.77 -23.31 -31.46
C GLN A 191 8.32 -24.70 -30.99
N SER A 192 7.67 -25.46 -31.88
CA SER A 192 7.28 -26.84 -31.58
C SER A 192 8.52 -27.68 -31.25
N GLY A 193 8.51 -28.34 -30.10
CA GLY A 193 9.65 -29.14 -29.63
C GLY A 193 10.83 -28.36 -29.06
N GLN A 194 10.74 -27.03 -28.92
CA GLN A 194 11.76 -26.22 -28.28
C GLN A 194 12.00 -26.67 -26.83
N ARG A 195 13.26 -26.96 -26.50
CA ARG A 195 13.68 -27.49 -25.19
C ARG A 195 14.36 -26.46 -24.31
N SER A 196 14.83 -25.35 -24.88
CA SER A 196 15.44 -24.28 -24.10
C SER A 196 15.28 -22.90 -24.74
N LEU A 197 15.39 -21.86 -23.91
CA LEU A 197 15.61 -20.46 -24.30
C LEU A 197 16.75 -19.88 -23.50
N THR A 198 17.42 -18.90 -24.08
CA THR A 198 18.43 -18.10 -23.42
C THR A 198 18.10 -16.63 -23.51
N LEU A 199 18.45 -15.92 -22.45
CA LEU A 199 18.39 -14.47 -22.34
C LEU A 199 19.58 -14.00 -21.51
N SER A 200 19.99 -12.74 -21.65
CA SER A 200 21.15 -12.22 -20.94
C SER A 200 20.91 -10.84 -20.34
N LEU A 201 21.49 -10.63 -19.16
CA LEU A 201 21.50 -9.38 -18.43
C LEU A 201 22.93 -8.85 -18.41
N SER A 202 23.11 -7.58 -18.69
CA SER A 202 24.41 -6.93 -18.49
C SER A 202 24.26 -5.51 -17.98
N MET A 203 25.19 -5.14 -17.10
CA MET A 203 25.34 -3.77 -16.62
C MET A 203 26.41 -3.05 -17.45
N GLY A 204 26.23 -1.74 -17.64
CA GLY A 204 27.18 -0.93 -18.39
C GLY A 204 26.88 0.56 -18.27
N THR A 205 27.20 1.32 -19.32
CA THR A 205 26.92 2.76 -19.40
C THR A 205 26.39 3.13 -20.79
N GLY A 206 25.63 4.22 -20.86
CA GLY A 206 25.25 4.91 -22.10
C GLY A 206 26.43 5.37 -22.94
N ALA A 207 26.14 5.87 -24.15
CA ALA A 207 27.13 6.58 -24.94
C ALA A 207 27.67 7.79 -24.14
N GLY A 208 28.99 7.96 -24.13
CA GLY A 208 29.67 8.99 -23.32
C GLY A 208 29.99 8.58 -21.87
N GLY A 209 29.73 7.33 -21.48
CA GLY A 209 30.09 6.82 -20.14
C GLY A 209 29.16 7.32 -19.03
N ALA A 210 29.43 6.89 -17.80
CA ALA A 210 28.68 7.37 -16.63
C ALA A 210 28.87 8.88 -16.43
N ARG A 211 27.79 9.58 -16.05
CA ARG A 211 27.75 11.02 -15.80
C ARG A 211 27.60 11.29 -14.32
N SER A 212 28.31 12.31 -13.84
CA SER A 212 28.06 12.86 -12.51
C SER A 212 26.87 13.81 -12.57
N VAL A 213 25.82 13.55 -11.78
CA VAL A 213 24.59 14.35 -11.75
C VAL A 213 24.28 14.71 -10.30
N VAL A 214 24.47 15.98 -9.95
CA VAL A 214 24.17 16.45 -8.60
C VAL A 214 22.69 16.83 -8.49
N VAL A 215 21.96 16.16 -7.60
CA VAL A 215 20.53 16.39 -7.34
C VAL A 215 20.23 16.81 -5.91
N VAL A 216 21.18 16.63 -5.00
CA VAL A 216 21.07 17.06 -3.60
C VAL A 216 22.07 18.18 -3.34
N ASP A 217 21.61 19.30 -2.76
CA ASP A 217 22.48 20.40 -2.36
C ASP A 217 23.25 20.09 -1.05
N ALA A 218 24.08 21.03 -0.58
CA ALA A 218 24.88 20.80 0.62
C ALA A 218 24.06 20.62 1.90
N PHE A 219 22.78 21.01 1.91
CA PHE A 219 21.86 20.93 3.04
C PHE A 219 20.89 19.75 2.94
N GLY A 220 21.03 18.88 1.93
CA GLY A 220 20.14 17.73 1.75
C GLY A 220 18.84 18.05 1.01
N GLN A 221 18.68 19.29 0.50
CA GLN A 221 17.50 19.71 -0.23
C GLN A 221 17.64 19.36 -1.71
N ASP A 222 16.52 19.28 -2.44
CA ASP A 222 16.55 19.18 -3.89
C ASP A 222 17.32 20.36 -4.48
N ARG A 223 18.33 20.09 -5.31
CA ARG A 223 19.21 21.12 -5.86
C ARG A 223 18.52 22.00 -6.91
N GLN A 224 17.56 21.45 -7.66
CA GLN A 224 17.03 22.08 -8.86
C GLN A 224 15.74 22.86 -8.59
N MET A 225 14.92 22.41 -7.64
CA MET A 225 13.67 23.08 -7.28
C MET A 225 13.89 24.26 -6.33
N ASP A 226 13.02 25.27 -6.40
CA ASP A 226 12.97 26.38 -5.43
C ASP A 226 11.56 26.48 -4.85
N TRP A 227 11.46 26.89 -3.58
CA TRP A 227 10.19 27.05 -2.88
C TRP A 227 10.33 28.06 -1.74
N PRO A 228 9.22 28.65 -1.28
CA PRO A 228 9.23 29.52 -0.10
C PRO A 228 9.81 28.80 1.12
N GLY A 229 10.93 29.31 1.65
CA GLY A 229 11.59 28.77 2.84
C GLY A 229 12.73 27.79 2.58
N LYS A 230 13.14 27.56 1.33
CA LYS A 230 14.38 26.83 1.01
C LYS A 230 15.60 27.56 1.59
N VAL A 231 16.46 26.86 2.31
CA VAL A 231 17.68 27.42 2.93
C VAL A 231 18.77 27.57 1.88
N LYS A 232 19.46 28.72 1.84
CA LYS A 232 20.55 28.99 0.89
C LYS A 232 21.92 29.08 1.54
N SER A 233 22.00 29.21 2.87
CA SER A 233 23.26 29.35 3.61
C SER A 233 23.18 28.80 5.04
N ALA A 234 24.33 28.50 5.64
CA ALA A 234 24.40 28.12 7.06
C ALA A 234 24.06 29.29 7.99
N ASP A 235 24.28 30.54 7.57
CA ASP A 235 23.90 31.72 8.35
C ASP A 235 22.38 31.84 8.50
N GLU A 236 21.61 31.45 7.48
CA GLU A 236 20.16 31.35 7.60
C GLU A 236 19.73 30.33 8.66
N LEU A 237 20.36 29.16 8.71
CA LEU A 237 20.07 28.14 9.74
C LEU A 237 20.34 28.68 11.14
N ARG A 238 21.50 29.32 11.35
CA ARG A 238 21.84 29.91 12.65
C ARG A 238 20.89 31.02 13.04
N ALA A 239 20.48 31.85 12.07
CA ALA A 239 19.50 32.91 12.30
C ALA A 239 18.09 32.36 12.66
N ASP A 240 17.76 31.13 12.25
CA ASP A 240 16.47 30.51 12.60
C ASP A 240 16.34 30.27 14.11
N VAL A 241 17.44 30.06 14.85
CA VAL A 241 17.40 29.81 16.31
C VAL A 241 16.68 30.94 17.06
N GLU A 242 16.99 32.20 16.74
CA GLU A 242 16.32 33.35 17.36
C GLU A 242 14.91 33.57 16.81
N LYS A 243 14.71 33.39 15.49
CA LYS A 243 13.38 33.55 14.86
C LYS A 243 12.37 32.54 15.40
N GLU A 244 12.82 31.33 15.69
CA GLU A 244 11.99 30.25 16.19
C GLU A 244 11.47 30.51 17.60
N LYS A 245 12.23 31.18 18.47
CA LYS A 245 11.75 31.53 19.82
C LYS A 245 10.45 32.32 19.76
N ALA A 246 10.41 33.36 18.94
CA ALA A 246 9.20 34.18 18.75
C ALA A 246 8.08 33.37 18.06
N TYR A 247 8.43 32.53 17.09
CA TYR A 247 7.47 31.68 16.39
C TYR A 247 6.75 30.71 17.34
N TYR A 248 7.49 29.93 18.13
CA TYR A 248 6.91 28.96 19.05
C TYR A 248 6.21 29.60 20.26
N ALA A 249 6.68 30.77 20.71
CA ALA A 249 6.01 31.55 21.76
C ALA A 249 4.64 32.10 21.30
N GLY A 250 4.42 32.25 19.99
CA GLY A 250 3.15 32.71 19.43
C GLY A 250 2.04 31.66 19.43
N PHE A 251 2.34 30.39 19.68
CA PHE A 251 1.33 29.34 19.73
C PHE A 251 0.58 29.35 21.07
N GLN A 252 -0.74 29.24 20.99
CA GLN A 252 -1.56 28.97 22.17
C GLN A 252 -1.58 27.47 22.46
N ARG A 253 -0.85 27.06 23.51
CA ARG A 253 -0.78 25.65 23.92
C ARG A 253 -2.09 25.18 24.57
N PRO A 254 -2.52 23.91 24.37
CA PRO A 254 -3.60 23.32 25.15
C PRO A 254 -3.19 23.23 26.63
N MET A 255 -4.17 23.37 27.53
CA MET A 255 -3.96 23.11 28.96
C MET A 255 -4.10 21.62 29.21
N LEU A 256 -2.96 20.93 29.28
CA LEU A 256 -2.87 19.49 29.52
C LEU A 256 -2.23 19.22 30.88
N ASP A 257 -2.48 18.04 31.45
CA ASP A 257 -1.78 17.60 32.64
C ASP A 257 -0.36 17.11 32.34
N ALA A 258 0.30 16.54 33.36
CA ALA A 258 1.68 16.08 33.26
C ALA A 258 1.88 14.95 32.24
N PHE A 259 0.82 14.20 31.91
CA PHE A 259 0.85 13.10 30.94
C PHE A 259 0.22 13.51 29.59
N GLY A 260 -0.24 14.75 29.42
CA GLY A 260 -0.86 15.20 28.17
C GLY A 260 -2.36 14.95 28.08
N GLY A 261 -3.01 14.56 29.19
CA GLY A 261 -4.46 14.40 29.30
C GLY A 261 -5.19 15.69 29.64
N LEU A 262 -6.52 15.66 29.59
CA LEU A 262 -7.40 16.78 29.90
C LEU A 262 -7.60 16.92 31.43
N PRO A 263 -7.07 17.97 32.08
CA PRO A 263 -7.12 18.10 33.53
C PRO A 263 -8.55 18.15 34.09
N GLY A 264 -8.79 17.43 35.18
CA GLY A 264 -10.08 17.40 35.90
C GLY A 264 -11.19 16.67 35.14
N SER A 265 -10.87 16.02 34.02
CA SER A 265 -11.82 15.17 33.31
C SER A 265 -12.10 13.87 34.05
N GLY A 266 -11.14 13.39 34.86
CA GLY A 266 -11.32 12.21 35.71
C GLY A 266 -12.54 12.32 36.63
N ASP A 267 -12.63 13.39 37.42
CA ASP A 267 -13.77 13.62 38.32
C ASP A 267 -15.08 13.83 37.56
N LYS A 268 -15.04 14.56 36.43
CA LYS A 268 -16.23 14.87 35.62
C LYS A 268 -16.82 13.64 34.93
N LEU A 269 -15.96 12.72 34.50
CA LEU A 269 -16.35 11.51 33.74
C LEU A 269 -16.37 10.24 34.62
N GLY A 270 -15.93 10.35 35.89
CA GLY A 270 -15.81 9.23 36.82
C GLY A 270 -14.74 8.21 36.41
N LEU A 271 -13.62 8.65 35.84
CA LEU A 271 -12.49 7.81 35.43
C LEU A 271 -11.58 7.49 36.62
N LYS A 272 -10.92 6.34 36.57
CA LYS A 272 -10.06 5.84 37.64
C LYS A 272 -8.61 6.25 37.42
N LYS A 273 -7.94 6.54 38.52
CA LYS A 273 -6.49 6.69 38.56
C LYS A 273 -5.85 5.33 38.85
N THR A 274 -5.17 4.74 37.86
CA THR A 274 -4.53 3.41 37.99
C THR A 274 -3.00 3.49 38.08
N GLY A 275 -2.41 4.64 37.74
CA GLY A 275 -0.96 4.80 37.59
C GLY A 275 -0.42 4.39 36.22
N PHE A 276 -1.28 3.90 35.31
CA PHE A 276 -0.91 3.50 33.95
C PHE A 276 -1.97 3.93 32.93
N PHE A 277 -1.57 4.04 31.67
CA PHE A 277 -2.53 4.21 30.58
C PHE A 277 -3.48 3.01 30.52
N HIS A 278 -4.78 3.26 30.45
CA HIS A 278 -5.78 2.20 30.38
C HIS A 278 -7.02 2.66 29.61
N VAL A 279 -7.85 1.70 29.20
CA VAL A 279 -9.12 1.98 28.53
C VAL A 279 -10.25 1.85 29.54
N GLU A 280 -11.11 2.87 29.61
CA GLU A 280 -12.38 2.80 30.32
C GLU A 280 -13.57 2.96 29.38
N GLU A 281 -14.62 2.21 29.70
CA GLU A 281 -15.93 2.31 29.07
C GLU A 281 -16.89 3.07 29.99
N LYS A 282 -17.51 4.12 29.47
CA LYS A 282 -18.57 4.88 30.14
C LYS A 282 -19.73 5.08 29.16
N GLY A 283 -20.81 4.31 29.35
CA GLY A 283 -21.88 4.24 28.36
C GLY A 283 -21.35 3.79 27.00
N ASP A 284 -21.76 4.46 25.93
CA ASP A 284 -21.36 4.12 24.55
C ASP A 284 -19.95 4.64 24.17
N ARG A 285 -19.22 5.26 25.10
CA ARG A 285 -17.91 5.86 24.84
C ARG A 285 -16.77 5.02 25.35
N ARG A 286 -15.65 5.09 24.64
CA ARG A 286 -14.37 4.49 25.01
C ARG A 286 -13.37 5.60 25.24
N PHE A 287 -12.78 5.62 26.43
CA PHE A 287 -11.78 6.61 26.80
C PHE A 287 -10.45 5.92 26.99
N LEU A 288 -9.41 6.46 26.35
CA LEU A 288 -8.05 6.25 26.81
C LEU A 288 -7.83 7.19 27.99
N VAL A 289 -7.34 6.64 29.09
CA VAL A 289 -7.17 7.34 30.36
C VAL A 289 -5.70 7.29 30.72
N ASP A 290 -5.14 8.43 31.11
CA ASP A 290 -3.74 8.53 31.51
C ASP A 290 -3.49 8.02 32.94
N PRO A 291 -2.22 7.92 33.36
CA PRO A 291 -1.85 7.48 34.71
C PRO A 291 -2.44 8.29 35.87
N ASP A 292 -2.79 9.57 35.65
CA ASP A 292 -3.38 10.43 36.66
C ASP A 292 -4.92 10.34 36.70
N GLY A 293 -5.52 9.55 35.80
CA GLY A 293 -6.95 9.30 35.74
C GLY A 293 -7.71 10.30 34.89
N ASN A 294 -7.05 11.04 34.00
CA ASN A 294 -7.68 11.98 33.08
C ASN A 294 -7.85 11.38 31.69
N LEU A 295 -8.85 11.89 30.96
CA LEU A 295 -9.08 11.60 29.56
C LEU A 295 -7.86 11.99 28.73
N PHE A 296 -7.34 11.04 27.97
CA PHE A 296 -6.21 11.22 27.06
C PHE A 296 -6.64 10.88 25.64
N PHE A 297 -6.35 11.77 24.69
CA PHE A 297 -6.45 11.49 23.26
C PHE A 297 -5.05 11.48 22.68
N HIS A 298 -4.63 10.36 22.09
CA HIS A 298 -3.27 10.17 21.58
C HIS A 298 -3.09 10.95 20.28
N LEU A 299 -2.41 12.09 20.36
CA LEU A 299 -1.91 12.84 19.20
C LEU A 299 -0.43 12.50 19.04
N GLY A 300 -0.18 11.35 18.43
CA GLY A 300 1.14 10.76 18.27
C GLY A 300 1.85 11.18 16.98
N ILE A 301 3.17 11.06 16.98
CA ILE A 301 4.03 11.28 15.80
C ILE A 301 4.93 10.06 15.64
N CYS A 302 4.81 9.36 14.52
CA CYS A 302 5.69 8.24 14.18
C CYS A 302 7.12 8.73 13.89
N SER A 303 8.07 7.83 14.13
CA SER A 303 9.51 8.05 13.91
C SER A 303 10.01 9.31 14.61
N PHE A 304 9.71 9.44 15.91
CA PHE A 304 10.15 10.58 16.71
C PHE A 304 11.65 10.51 16.99
N GLY A 305 12.43 11.20 16.15
CA GLY A 305 13.89 11.24 16.21
C GLY A 305 14.48 11.35 14.81
N ALA A 306 15.82 11.34 14.72
CA ALA A 306 16.49 11.06 13.45
C ALA A 306 16.41 9.55 13.16
N GLY A 307 16.12 9.18 11.92
CA GLY A 307 15.92 7.79 11.48
C GLY A 307 15.54 7.72 10.00
N GLU A 308 14.32 8.15 9.67
CA GLU A 308 13.79 8.14 8.30
C GLU A 308 14.54 9.10 7.34
N ASP A 309 15.29 10.05 7.90
CA ASP A 309 16.07 11.06 7.17
C ASP A 309 17.48 10.59 6.74
N TYR A 310 17.93 9.43 7.22
CA TYR A 310 19.18 8.83 6.75
C TYR A 310 19.03 8.33 5.31
N THR A 311 20.03 8.62 4.46
CA THR A 311 20.10 8.11 3.09
C THR A 311 21.34 7.29 2.84
N TYR A 312 21.21 6.25 2.01
CA TYR A 312 22.32 5.38 1.60
C TYR A 312 23.19 6.07 0.54
N ILE A 313 24.45 6.40 0.85
CA ILE A 313 25.32 7.21 -0.01
C ILE A 313 26.27 6.39 -0.88
N LYS A 314 26.56 5.13 -0.51
CA LYS A 314 27.58 4.32 -1.18
C LYS A 314 27.26 4.04 -2.65
N GLY A 315 28.17 4.44 -3.53
CA GLY A 315 28.02 4.35 -4.99
C GLY A 315 27.10 5.43 -5.58
N ARG A 316 26.57 6.34 -4.75
CA ARG A 316 25.72 7.48 -5.13
C ARG A 316 26.38 8.82 -4.81
N GLU A 317 27.68 8.85 -4.53
CA GLU A 317 28.41 10.05 -4.07
C GLU A 317 28.26 11.22 -5.05
N ASN A 318 28.18 10.91 -6.34
CA ASN A 318 27.99 11.89 -7.42
C ASN A 318 26.61 12.58 -7.43
N LEU A 319 25.64 12.07 -6.65
CA LEU A 319 24.32 12.69 -6.50
C LEU A 319 24.34 13.90 -5.56
N TYR A 320 25.38 14.05 -4.76
CA TYR A 320 25.44 15.02 -3.68
C TYR A 320 26.44 16.13 -4.01
N ALA A 321 26.03 17.39 -3.84
CA ALA A 321 26.91 18.54 -4.00
C ALA A 321 28.05 18.53 -2.98
N TRP A 322 27.81 17.85 -1.87
CA TRP A 322 28.69 17.78 -0.73
C TRP A 322 28.39 16.51 0.08
N LEU A 323 29.45 15.78 0.39
CA LEU A 323 29.49 14.76 1.44
C LEU A 323 30.76 15.00 2.26
N PRO A 324 30.69 14.97 3.60
CA PRO A 324 31.87 15.14 4.44
C PRO A 324 32.77 13.90 4.41
N PRO A 325 34.04 14.00 4.83
CA PRO A 325 34.83 12.82 5.19
C PRO A 325 34.23 12.10 6.40
N TYR A 326 34.30 10.77 6.42
CA TYR A 326 33.76 9.95 7.51
C TYR A 326 34.35 10.32 8.87
N ASP A 327 35.69 10.39 8.97
CA ASP A 327 36.41 10.71 10.21
C ASP A 327 36.54 12.24 10.46
N GLY A 328 35.63 13.04 9.89
CA GLY A 328 35.64 14.51 9.98
C GLY A 328 34.64 15.09 10.99
N GLU A 329 34.46 16.42 10.93
CA GLU A 329 33.55 17.20 11.79
C GLU A 329 32.12 16.65 11.82
N PHE A 330 31.64 16.11 10.69
CA PHE A 330 30.28 15.59 10.54
C PHE A 330 30.16 14.09 10.87
N ARG A 331 31.14 13.47 11.55
CA ARG A 331 31.10 12.04 11.93
C ARG A 331 29.79 11.64 12.63
N GLY A 332 29.24 12.52 13.47
CA GLY A 332 27.99 12.28 14.19
C GLY A 332 26.72 12.25 13.31
N ALA A 333 26.81 12.67 12.04
CA ALA A 333 25.70 12.61 11.10
C ALA A 333 25.70 11.32 10.24
N TYR A 334 26.71 10.47 10.38
CA TYR A 334 26.70 9.12 9.82
C TYR A 334 25.88 8.17 10.68
N HIS A 335 25.33 7.11 10.07
CA HIS A 335 24.48 6.17 10.79
C HIS A 335 25.24 5.51 11.97
N PRO A 336 24.62 5.34 13.15
CA PRO A 336 25.31 4.82 14.32
C PRO A 336 25.61 3.32 14.25
N ASP A 337 24.75 2.53 13.59
CA ASP A 337 24.98 1.11 13.35
C ASP A 337 26.25 0.91 12.50
N PRO A 338 27.26 0.15 12.97
CA PRO A 338 28.48 -0.15 12.24
C PRO A 338 28.24 -0.67 10.81
N TYR A 339 27.19 -1.46 10.59
CA TYR A 339 26.84 -2.02 9.29
C TYR A 339 26.52 -0.91 8.27
N TRP A 340 25.82 0.13 8.70
CA TRP A 340 25.39 1.25 7.85
C TRP A 340 26.33 2.46 7.92
N SER A 341 27.20 2.52 8.94
CA SER A 341 27.87 3.77 9.34
C SER A 341 28.66 4.46 8.24
N ARG A 342 29.37 3.72 7.38
CA ARG A 342 30.14 4.30 6.28
C ARG A 342 29.30 4.55 5.02
N ASP A 343 28.14 3.91 4.96
CA ASP A 343 27.35 3.80 3.75
C ASP A 343 26.09 4.66 3.83
N SER A 344 25.78 5.28 4.98
CA SER A 344 24.55 6.06 5.20
C SER A 344 24.79 7.35 5.98
N PHE A 345 24.16 8.44 5.55
CA PHE A 345 24.37 9.79 6.08
C PHE A 345 23.04 10.55 6.25
N SER A 346 22.94 11.34 7.32
CA SER A 346 21.82 12.23 7.62
C SER A 346 22.20 13.68 7.36
N PHE A 347 21.59 14.28 6.32
CA PHE A 347 21.72 15.73 6.10
C PHE A 347 21.02 16.53 7.19
N TYR A 348 19.97 15.98 7.81
CA TYR A 348 19.29 16.62 8.94
C TYR A 348 20.22 16.80 10.13
N LEU A 349 20.92 15.74 10.58
CA LEU A 349 21.89 15.83 11.67
C LEU A 349 23.07 16.74 11.30
N ALA A 350 23.51 16.73 10.04
CA ALA A 350 24.52 17.68 9.57
C ALA A 350 24.02 19.14 9.65
N ASN A 351 22.73 19.38 9.39
CA ASN A 351 22.11 20.69 9.55
C ASN A 351 21.95 21.08 11.02
N LEU A 352 21.72 20.12 11.93
CA LEU A 352 21.77 20.38 13.36
C LEU A 352 23.15 20.86 13.80
N LEU A 353 24.21 20.21 13.31
CA LEU A 353 25.58 20.65 13.56
C LEU A 353 25.82 22.08 13.07
N ARG A 354 25.38 22.41 11.85
CA ARG A 354 25.51 23.77 11.28
C ARG A 354 24.73 24.82 12.08
N LYS A 355 23.54 24.46 12.53
CA LYS A 355 22.58 25.34 13.23
C LYS A 355 22.97 25.60 14.68
N PHE A 356 23.39 24.55 15.39
CA PHE A 356 23.62 24.57 16.84
C PHE A 356 25.09 24.39 17.26
N GLY A 357 25.98 24.07 16.33
CA GLY A 357 27.41 23.82 16.60
C GLY A 357 27.72 22.44 17.18
N ARG A 358 26.72 21.58 17.41
CA ARG A 358 26.88 20.19 17.86
C ARG A 358 25.71 19.30 17.44
N ILE A 359 25.93 17.98 17.46
CA ILE A 359 24.88 16.96 17.36
C ILE A 359 24.76 16.31 18.73
N ASP A 360 23.62 16.53 19.37
CA ASP A 360 23.28 15.95 20.66
C ASP A 360 21.83 15.46 20.58
N LEU A 361 21.64 14.14 20.66
CA LEU A 361 20.34 13.51 20.46
C LEU A 361 19.41 13.70 21.67
N ASP A 362 19.98 13.91 22.87
CA ASP A 362 19.21 14.24 24.07
C ASP A 362 18.67 15.67 23.96
N GLU A 363 19.52 16.64 23.62
CA GLU A 363 19.07 18.02 23.40
C GLU A 363 18.11 18.14 22.22
N HIS A 364 18.33 17.36 21.16
CA HIS A 364 17.40 17.26 20.04
C HIS A 364 16.03 16.78 20.48
N ALA A 365 15.96 15.68 21.23
CA ALA A 365 14.70 15.11 21.68
C ALA A 365 13.93 16.09 22.58
N GLY A 366 14.60 16.69 23.58
CA GLY A 366 13.99 17.70 24.45
C GLY A 366 13.45 18.90 23.66
N ARG A 367 14.23 19.41 22.69
CA ARG A 367 13.80 20.49 21.80
C ARG A 367 12.60 20.10 20.93
N MET A 368 12.61 18.90 20.37
CA MET A 368 11.51 18.41 19.52
C MET A 368 10.24 18.25 20.32
N ILE A 369 10.30 17.70 21.53
CA ILE A 369 9.14 17.58 22.43
C ILE A 369 8.50 18.96 22.66
N GLU A 370 9.29 19.98 22.96
CA GLU A 370 8.77 21.34 23.16
C GLU A 370 8.17 21.94 21.89
N ARG A 371 8.77 21.70 20.71
CA ARG A 371 8.25 22.19 19.44
C ARG A 371 6.92 21.51 19.06
N VAL A 372 6.81 20.19 19.20
CA VAL A 372 5.58 19.49 18.85
C VAL A 372 4.45 19.78 19.84
N ARG A 373 4.79 20.02 21.13
CA ARG A 373 3.83 20.50 22.14
C ARG A 373 3.29 21.89 21.82
N ALA A 374 4.11 22.76 21.20
CA ALA A 374 3.61 24.04 20.69
C ALA A 374 2.53 23.85 19.61
N PHE A 375 2.63 22.78 18.81
CA PHE A 375 1.59 22.39 17.84
C PHE A 375 0.47 21.53 18.46
N GLY A 376 0.50 21.27 19.76
CA GLY A 376 -0.51 20.52 20.50
C GLY A 376 -0.40 18.99 20.43
N PHE A 377 0.65 18.42 19.84
CA PHE A 377 0.93 16.99 19.96
C PHE A 377 1.37 16.65 21.39
N ASN A 378 1.03 15.46 21.86
CA ASN A 378 1.22 15.07 23.26
C ASN A 378 1.99 13.77 23.46
N SER A 379 2.40 13.07 22.40
CA SER A 379 3.05 11.75 22.54
C SER A 379 3.94 11.36 21.34
N GLY A 380 4.84 10.40 21.59
CA GLY A 380 5.61 9.70 20.56
C GLY A 380 4.83 8.50 20.02
N GLY A 381 4.76 8.36 18.71
CA GLY A 381 4.12 7.24 18.01
C GLY A 381 5.08 6.09 17.70
N ALA A 382 4.68 5.17 16.83
CA ALA A 382 5.53 4.04 16.45
C ALA A 382 6.88 4.45 15.86
N PHE A 383 7.85 3.52 15.90
CA PHE A 383 9.20 3.69 15.37
C PHE A 383 10.00 4.83 16.02
N SER A 384 9.58 5.29 17.20
CA SER A 384 10.23 6.40 17.90
C SER A 384 11.42 5.95 18.73
N GLY A 385 12.52 6.70 18.65
CA GLY A 385 13.76 6.46 19.39
C GLY A 385 14.04 7.55 20.42
N ILE A 386 13.03 7.96 21.19
CA ILE A 386 13.17 9.08 22.14
C ILE A 386 14.07 8.64 23.30
N PRO A 387 15.19 9.33 23.58
CA PRO A 387 16.05 9.03 24.71
C PRO A 387 15.26 8.99 26.03
N LYS A 388 15.42 7.91 26.79
CA LYS A 388 14.65 7.66 28.02
C LYS A 388 14.69 8.84 28.99
N ALA A 389 15.88 9.40 29.23
CA ALA A 389 16.04 10.53 30.15
C ALA A 389 15.21 11.76 29.74
N GLN A 390 15.17 12.08 28.44
CA GLN A 390 14.42 13.23 27.93
C GLN A 390 12.92 12.98 27.94
N ARG A 391 12.51 11.76 27.59
CA ARG A 391 11.12 11.30 27.67
C ARG A 391 10.58 11.41 29.11
N GLU A 392 11.35 10.92 30.08
CA GLU A 392 10.99 10.98 31.51
C GLU A 392 10.99 12.40 32.06
N ALA A 393 12.04 13.19 31.77
CA ALA A 393 12.14 14.58 32.21
C ALA A 393 10.98 15.44 31.67
N ALA A 394 10.60 15.22 30.42
CA ALA A 394 9.48 15.92 29.81
C ALA A 394 8.11 15.33 30.18
N ARG A 395 8.06 14.13 30.80
CA ARG A 395 6.85 13.31 30.95
C ARG A 395 6.09 13.19 29.62
N PHE A 396 6.78 12.74 28.59
CA PHE A 396 6.22 12.61 27.24
C PHE A 396 5.80 11.15 27.00
N PRO A 397 4.50 10.84 26.94
CA PRO A 397 4.04 9.49 26.66
C PRO A 397 4.52 8.95 25.32
N HIS A 398 4.58 7.63 25.21
CA HIS A 398 5.00 6.97 23.97
C HIS A 398 4.35 5.59 23.83
N VAL A 399 4.41 5.04 22.63
CA VAL A 399 4.08 3.64 22.30
C VAL A 399 5.35 2.86 21.98
N ALA A 400 5.28 1.54 22.09
CA ALA A 400 6.34 0.61 21.70
C ALA A 400 5.82 -0.44 20.73
N SER A 401 6.71 -1.30 20.23
CA SER A 401 6.37 -2.49 19.45
C SER A 401 6.84 -3.74 20.18
N LEU A 402 6.10 -4.84 20.07
CA LEU A 402 6.56 -6.12 20.60
C LEU A 402 7.86 -6.54 19.91
N PRO A 403 8.81 -7.14 20.64
CA PRO A 403 10.11 -7.56 20.11
C PRO A 403 10.00 -8.89 19.34
N ILE A 404 9.14 -8.93 18.31
CA ILE A 404 8.86 -10.14 17.52
C ILE A 404 9.57 -10.19 16.17
N SER A 405 10.63 -9.39 16.03
CA SER A 405 11.39 -9.27 14.79
C SER A 405 12.22 -10.53 14.50
N PRO A 406 12.36 -10.95 13.23
CA PRO A 406 13.30 -11.99 12.84
C PRO A 406 14.77 -11.57 12.98
N TRP A 407 15.03 -10.29 13.28
CA TRP A 407 16.38 -9.71 13.42
C TRP A 407 16.75 -9.40 14.88
N GLY A 408 15.88 -9.75 15.84
CA GLY A 408 16.13 -9.52 17.26
C GLY A 408 17.12 -10.50 17.88
N THR A 409 17.47 -10.29 19.16
CA THR A 409 18.35 -11.17 19.94
C THR A 409 17.85 -12.61 20.01
N HIS A 410 16.53 -12.79 20.09
CA HIS A 410 15.85 -14.08 20.00
C HIS A 410 14.97 -14.09 18.74
N PRO A 411 15.53 -14.48 17.57
CA PRO A 411 14.83 -14.41 16.29
C PRO A 411 13.55 -15.24 16.26
N ILE A 412 12.43 -14.59 15.96
CA ILE A 412 11.16 -15.25 15.66
C ILE A 412 11.05 -15.39 14.15
N ARG A 413 10.94 -16.63 13.66
CA ARG A 413 10.98 -16.93 12.23
C ARG A 413 9.67 -16.54 11.57
N SER A 414 9.77 -15.70 10.55
CA SER A 414 8.66 -15.31 9.70
C SER A 414 8.06 -16.50 8.97
N MET A 415 6.76 -16.43 8.72
CA MET A 415 6.03 -17.37 7.91
C MET A 415 6.24 -17.11 6.42
N GLU A 416 6.48 -18.18 5.67
CA GLU A 416 6.56 -18.11 4.22
C GLU A 416 5.21 -17.70 3.61
N GLY A 417 5.24 -16.72 2.70
CA GLY A 417 4.05 -16.24 1.98
C GLY A 417 3.10 -15.34 2.78
N VAL A 418 3.34 -15.13 4.08
CA VAL A 418 2.50 -14.26 4.94
C VAL A 418 3.39 -13.24 5.66
N ARG A 419 3.42 -12.01 5.13
CA ARG A 419 4.26 -10.92 5.62
C ARG A 419 3.97 -10.57 7.10
N GLU A 420 5.02 -10.26 7.86
CA GLU A 420 4.96 -9.78 9.27
C GLU A 420 4.12 -10.68 10.19
N THR A 421 4.17 -11.99 9.93
CA THR A 421 3.45 -13.04 10.66
C THR A 421 4.40 -14.20 10.90
N PHE A 422 4.28 -14.89 12.03
CA PHE A 422 5.04 -16.11 12.33
C PHE A 422 4.09 -17.29 12.55
N ASP A 423 4.60 -18.51 12.47
CA ASP A 423 3.83 -19.73 12.73
C ASP A 423 3.64 -19.93 14.25
N PRO A 424 2.41 -19.80 14.79
CA PRO A 424 2.16 -19.91 16.22
C PRO A 424 2.13 -21.37 16.70
N PHE A 425 2.19 -22.35 15.79
CA PHE A 425 2.27 -23.77 16.11
C PHE A 425 3.72 -24.29 16.08
N ASP A 426 4.68 -23.47 15.66
CA ASP A 426 6.10 -23.83 15.64
C ASP A 426 6.71 -23.75 17.05
N PRO A 427 7.20 -24.86 17.63
CA PRO A 427 7.77 -24.86 18.97
C PRO A 427 8.98 -23.93 19.13
N GLY A 428 9.77 -23.73 18.06
CA GLY A 428 10.93 -22.86 18.07
C GLY A 428 10.52 -21.39 18.19
N ASN A 429 9.50 -20.97 17.45
CA ASN A 429 8.92 -19.63 17.59
C ASN A 429 8.31 -19.40 18.97
N ILE A 430 7.60 -20.38 19.53
CA ILE A 430 7.03 -20.29 20.89
C ILE A 430 8.15 -20.08 21.94
N GLU A 431 9.23 -20.85 21.86
CA GLU A 431 10.38 -20.71 22.77
C GLU A 431 11.10 -19.36 22.59
N ALA A 432 11.33 -18.94 21.35
CA ALA A 432 11.97 -17.66 21.04
C ALA A 432 11.14 -16.47 21.53
N LEU A 433 9.81 -16.55 21.41
CA LEU A 433 8.88 -15.53 21.90
C LEU A 433 8.98 -15.37 23.43
N GLU A 434 8.98 -16.48 24.17
CA GLU A 434 9.12 -16.46 25.63
C GLU A 434 10.42 -15.78 26.07
N LYS A 435 11.55 -16.16 25.45
CA LYS A 435 12.86 -15.55 25.75
C LYS A 435 12.90 -14.06 25.39
N SER A 436 12.37 -13.70 24.22
CA SER A 436 12.31 -12.32 23.75
C SER A 436 11.55 -11.44 24.73
N PHE A 437 10.38 -11.88 25.20
CA PHE A 437 9.55 -11.08 26.10
C PHE A 437 10.13 -11.00 27.51
N ALA A 438 10.73 -12.10 28.01
CA ALA A 438 11.43 -12.09 29.28
C ALA A 438 12.56 -11.04 29.33
N GLU A 439 13.29 -10.88 28.24
CA GLU A 439 14.43 -9.96 28.16
C GLU A 439 14.01 -8.51 27.82
N SER A 440 13.11 -8.34 26.85
CA SER A 440 12.86 -7.02 26.24
C SER A 440 11.56 -6.34 26.69
N VAL A 441 10.58 -7.10 27.18
CA VAL A 441 9.31 -6.53 27.68
C VAL A 441 9.38 -6.26 29.18
N ALA A 442 9.87 -7.22 29.97
CA ALA A 442 9.91 -7.11 31.43
C ALA A 442 10.56 -5.81 31.98
N PRO A 443 11.65 -5.26 31.39
CA PRO A 443 12.25 -4.02 31.90
C PRO A 443 11.37 -2.77 31.76
N GLY A 444 10.37 -2.79 30.87
CA GLY A 444 9.43 -1.68 30.62
C GLY A 444 8.11 -1.79 31.37
N ALA A 445 7.86 -2.88 32.10
CA ALA A 445 6.54 -3.21 32.65
C ALA A 445 6.00 -2.19 33.67
N ASP A 446 6.87 -1.40 34.31
CA ASP A 446 6.51 -0.38 35.31
C ASP A 446 6.67 1.06 34.79
N ASP A 447 6.85 1.27 33.48
CA ASP A 447 7.01 2.60 32.88
C ASP A 447 5.65 3.33 32.71
N PRO A 448 5.28 4.31 33.54
CA PRO A 448 3.96 4.94 33.45
C PRO A 448 3.77 5.81 32.20
N LEU A 449 4.85 6.11 31.46
CA LEU A 449 4.79 6.88 30.21
C LEU A 449 4.60 5.98 28.98
N LEU A 450 4.63 4.65 29.14
CA LEU A 450 4.31 3.74 28.06
C LEU A 450 2.80 3.58 27.96
N ILE A 451 2.24 3.88 26.79
CA ILE A 451 0.81 3.73 26.50
C ILE A 451 0.49 2.25 26.24
N GLY A 452 1.33 1.59 25.44
CA GLY A 452 1.13 0.21 25.03
C GLY A 452 2.07 -0.25 23.94
N TYR A 453 1.86 -1.50 23.50
CA TYR A 453 2.65 -2.16 22.47
C TYR A 453 1.81 -2.48 21.24
N PHE A 454 2.26 -2.04 20.07
CA PHE A 454 1.84 -2.62 18.80
C PHE A 454 2.42 -4.02 18.62
N LEU A 455 1.66 -4.92 18.02
CA LEU A 455 2.07 -6.32 17.85
C LEU A 455 3.06 -6.44 16.69
N CYS A 456 2.72 -5.85 15.55
CA CYS A 456 3.52 -5.81 14.32
C CYS A 456 3.06 -4.62 13.44
N ASN A 457 3.58 -4.52 12.21
CA ASN A 457 3.23 -3.46 11.28
C ASN A 457 2.78 -3.99 9.91
N GLU A 458 1.54 -3.70 9.51
CA GLU A 458 0.97 -4.01 8.18
C GLU A 458 1.15 -5.46 7.69
N PRO A 459 0.85 -6.50 8.49
CA PRO A 459 0.95 -7.87 8.01
C PRO A 459 -0.07 -8.16 6.91
N HIS A 460 0.30 -9.02 5.95
CA HIS A 460 -0.60 -9.46 4.88
C HIS A 460 -1.42 -10.69 5.32
N HIS A 461 -2.16 -10.55 6.42
CA HIS A 461 -2.91 -11.65 7.03
C HIS A 461 -3.94 -12.29 6.09
N GLU A 462 -4.46 -11.54 5.12
CA GLU A 462 -5.35 -12.06 4.08
C GLU A 462 -4.71 -13.13 3.19
N ASN A 463 -3.39 -13.16 3.06
CA ASN A 463 -2.69 -14.17 2.26
C ASN A 463 -2.68 -15.54 2.91
N LEU A 464 -3.01 -15.64 4.20
CA LEU A 464 -2.96 -16.89 4.97
C LEU A 464 -3.72 -18.02 4.30
N VAL A 465 -4.93 -17.74 3.82
CA VAL A 465 -5.82 -18.73 3.20
C VAL A 465 -5.31 -19.22 1.83
N HIS A 466 -4.30 -18.54 1.27
CA HIS A 466 -3.67 -18.88 0.00
C HIS A 466 -2.27 -19.47 0.18
N ALA A 467 -1.49 -18.96 1.14
CA ALA A 467 -0.12 -19.38 1.37
C ALA A 467 -0.05 -20.76 2.04
N ILE A 468 -0.71 -20.94 3.19
CA ILE A 468 -0.58 -22.17 3.99
C ILE A 468 -0.96 -23.45 3.24
N PRO A 469 -2.03 -23.48 2.41
CA PRO A 469 -2.36 -24.66 1.61
C PRO A 469 -1.26 -25.11 0.65
N MET A 470 -0.34 -24.21 0.27
CA MET A 470 0.76 -24.46 -0.67
C MET A 470 2.08 -24.85 0.02
N LEU A 471 2.19 -24.66 1.34
CA LEU A 471 3.35 -25.04 2.13
C LEU A 471 3.48 -26.57 2.28
N LYS A 472 4.65 -27.02 2.76
CA LYS A 472 5.01 -28.44 2.91
C LYS A 472 4.90 -28.92 4.36
N GLY A 473 5.01 -30.24 4.57
CA GLY A 473 4.84 -30.89 5.87
C GLY A 473 5.90 -30.52 6.92
N ASN A 474 6.95 -29.81 6.55
CA ASN A 474 7.93 -29.25 7.49
C ASN A 474 7.43 -27.98 8.22
N VAL A 475 6.34 -27.35 7.75
CA VAL A 475 5.72 -26.19 8.41
C VAL A 475 4.62 -26.65 9.38
N ALA A 476 4.64 -26.17 10.63
CA ALA A 476 3.71 -26.61 11.67
C ALA A 476 2.26 -26.20 11.34
N ALA A 477 2.05 -24.99 10.79
CA ALA A 477 0.76 -24.53 10.31
C ALA A 477 0.18 -25.43 9.20
N LYS A 478 1.00 -25.87 8.23
CA LYS A 478 0.56 -26.82 7.20
C LYS A 478 0.10 -28.15 7.82
N LYS A 479 0.85 -28.65 8.81
CA LYS A 479 0.45 -29.86 9.56
C LYS A 479 -0.88 -29.67 10.29
N ARG A 480 -1.06 -28.51 10.96
CA ARG A 480 -2.31 -28.20 11.66
C ARG A 480 -3.51 -28.10 10.71
N LEU A 481 -3.33 -27.55 9.50
CA LEU A 481 -4.34 -27.54 8.44
C LEU A 481 -4.74 -28.95 8.03
N VAL A 482 -3.77 -29.81 7.71
CA VAL A 482 -4.05 -31.22 7.33
C VAL A 482 -4.78 -31.95 8.45
N GLN A 483 -4.39 -31.74 9.70
CA GLN A 483 -5.07 -32.29 10.86
C GLN A 483 -6.54 -31.81 10.92
N MET A 484 -6.82 -30.52 10.76
CA MET A 484 -8.19 -30.00 10.75
C MET A 484 -9.03 -30.62 9.62
N LEU A 485 -8.44 -30.77 8.43
CA LEU A 485 -9.12 -31.38 7.28
C LEU A 485 -9.43 -32.87 7.53
N GLN A 486 -8.50 -33.61 8.13
CA GLN A 486 -8.71 -35.00 8.54
C GLN A 486 -9.80 -35.11 9.61
N GLU A 487 -9.77 -34.23 10.62
CA GLU A 487 -10.77 -34.16 11.68
C GLU A 487 -12.17 -33.86 11.13
N LYS A 488 -12.29 -32.98 10.13
CA LYS A 488 -13.58 -32.60 9.54
C LYS A 488 -14.12 -33.65 8.57
N HIS A 489 -13.31 -34.07 7.60
CA HIS A 489 -13.78 -34.92 6.49
C HIS A 489 -13.79 -36.41 6.84
N LYS A 490 -12.98 -36.84 7.81
CA LYS A 490 -12.79 -38.22 8.29
C LYS A 490 -12.25 -39.22 7.26
N ALA A 491 -12.77 -39.22 6.04
CA ALA A 491 -12.37 -40.07 4.92
C ALA A 491 -11.77 -39.24 3.78
N ILE A 492 -10.72 -39.76 3.14
CA ILE A 492 -10.02 -39.05 2.07
C ILE A 492 -10.91 -38.81 0.84
N ASP A 493 -11.82 -39.73 0.53
CA ASP A 493 -12.78 -39.57 -0.58
C ASP A 493 -13.76 -38.42 -0.35
N ALA A 494 -14.15 -38.19 0.91
CA ALA A 494 -15.01 -37.06 1.27
C ALA A 494 -14.26 -35.73 1.11
N PHE A 495 -13.00 -35.66 1.55
CA PHE A 495 -12.12 -34.52 1.31
C PHE A 495 -11.94 -34.25 -0.19
N ASN A 496 -11.58 -35.28 -0.97
CA ASN A 496 -11.37 -35.19 -2.41
C ASN A 496 -12.60 -34.63 -3.13
N LYS A 497 -13.79 -35.11 -2.77
CA LYS A 497 -15.07 -34.59 -3.29
C LYS A 497 -15.28 -33.12 -2.90
N ALA A 498 -15.05 -32.76 -1.65
CA ALA A 498 -15.23 -31.40 -1.16
C ALA A 498 -14.26 -30.40 -1.81
N TRP A 499 -13.00 -30.79 -2.02
CA TRP A 499 -11.96 -29.90 -2.55
C TRP A 499 -11.76 -29.99 -4.07
N GLY A 500 -12.37 -30.98 -4.74
CA GLY A 500 -12.11 -31.24 -6.16
C GLY A 500 -10.68 -31.70 -6.41
N LEU A 501 -10.11 -32.48 -5.47
CA LEU A 501 -8.75 -33.01 -5.52
C LEU A 501 -8.78 -34.55 -5.57
N ASN A 502 -7.61 -35.17 -5.76
CA ASN A 502 -7.47 -36.62 -5.85
C ASN A 502 -6.24 -37.12 -5.08
N ALA A 503 -6.23 -36.88 -3.78
CA ALA A 503 -5.20 -37.40 -2.87
C ALA A 503 -5.52 -38.84 -2.45
N THR A 504 -4.50 -39.66 -2.26
CA THR A 504 -4.63 -41.08 -1.88
C THR A 504 -4.73 -41.29 -0.36
N SER A 505 -4.31 -40.29 0.43
CA SER A 505 -4.33 -40.31 1.90
C SER A 505 -4.27 -38.88 2.47
N PHE A 506 -4.59 -38.70 3.76
CA PHE A 506 -4.39 -37.40 4.41
C PHE A 506 -2.91 -37.07 4.57
N GLU A 507 -2.07 -38.09 4.75
CA GLU A 507 -0.62 -37.97 4.84
C GLU A 507 -0.03 -37.32 3.58
N GLN A 508 -0.56 -37.65 2.40
CA GLN A 508 -0.13 -37.03 1.14
C GLN A 508 -0.39 -35.51 1.12
N LEU A 509 -1.41 -35.02 1.85
CA LEU A 509 -1.76 -33.59 1.85
C LEU A 509 -0.66 -32.71 2.45
N HIS A 510 0.23 -33.27 3.28
CA HIS A 510 1.34 -32.52 3.87
C HIS A 510 2.26 -31.93 2.81
N ASP A 511 2.56 -32.66 1.74
CA ASP A 511 3.50 -32.22 0.69
C ASP A 511 2.82 -31.88 -0.64
N MET A 512 1.49 -32.06 -0.70
CA MET A 512 0.64 -31.65 -1.82
C MET A 512 0.10 -30.22 -1.63
N GLY A 513 0.18 -29.41 -2.70
CA GLY A 513 -0.48 -28.11 -2.74
C GLY A 513 -1.99 -28.28 -2.83
N LEU A 514 -2.74 -27.60 -1.95
CA LEU A 514 -4.19 -27.74 -1.85
C LEU A 514 -4.88 -26.51 -2.45
N ALA A 515 -5.25 -26.59 -3.73
CA ALA A 515 -5.89 -25.46 -4.41
C ALA A 515 -7.32 -25.24 -3.91
N VAL A 516 -7.63 -24.02 -3.47
CA VAL A 516 -8.96 -23.63 -2.97
C VAL A 516 -9.85 -23.23 -4.13
N LYS A 517 -10.58 -24.20 -4.72
CA LYS A 517 -11.40 -23.99 -5.94
C LYS A 517 -12.90 -24.18 -5.75
N THR A 518 -13.32 -24.82 -4.66
CA THR A 518 -14.72 -25.13 -4.35
C THR A 518 -15.23 -24.27 -3.20
N ALA A 519 -16.56 -24.18 -3.04
CA ALA A 519 -17.17 -23.48 -1.91
C ALA A 519 -16.79 -24.13 -0.58
N GLU A 520 -16.73 -25.47 -0.54
CA GLU A 520 -16.36 -26.25 0.63
C GLU A 520 -14.90 -26.06 1.01
N ALA A 521 -13.97 -26.01 0.04
CA ALA A 521 -12.56 -25.71 0.29
C ALA A 521 -12.39 -24.28 0.84
N SER A 522 -13.14 -23.31 0.29
CA SER A 522 -13.13 -21.94 0.78
C SER A 522 -13.67 -21.85 2.22
N ALA A 523 -14.75 -22.57 2.53
CA ALA A 523 -15.30 -22.64 3.89
C ALA A 523 -14.33 -23.31 4.88
N ASP A 524 -13.63 -24.37 4.45
CA ASP A 524 -12.58 -25.01 5.26
C ASP A 524 -11.44 -24.04 5.57
N MET A 525 -10.99 -23.26 4.58
CA MET A 525 -9.92 -22.29 4.80
C MET A 525 -10.34 -21.11 5.68
N HIS A 526 -11.60 -20.68 5.62
CA HIS A 526 -12.12 -19.70 6.59
C HIS A 526 -12.18 -20.26 8.02
N ALA A 527 -12.55 -21.53 8.19
CA ALA A 527 -12.50 -22.18 9.50
C ALA A 527 -11.06 -22.33 10.01
N TYR A 528 -10.12 -22.62 9.10
CA TYR A 528 -8.70 -22.71 9.45
C TYR A 528 -8.10 -21.34 9.82
N GLU A 529 -8.47 -20.27 9.12
CA GLU A 529 -8.09 -18.90 9.46
C GLU A 529 -8.48 -18.56 10.92
N GLU A 530 -9.66 -18.98 11.37
CA GLU A 530 -10.08 -18.80 12.76
C GLU A 530 -9.19 -19.57 13.75
N ILE A 531 -8.89 -20.84 13.49
CA ILE A 531 -7.98 -21.65 14.33
C ILE A 531 -6.61 -20.99 14.43
N PHE A 532 -6.09 -20.51 13.29
CA PHE A 532 -4.79 -19.89 13.23
C PHE A 532 -4.72 -18.61 14.06
N PHE A 533 -5.63 -17.65 13.81
CA PHE A 533 -5.57 -16.35 14.47
C PHE A 533 -5.98 -16.43 15.94
N GLU A 534 -6.85 -17.36 16.32
CA GLU A 534 -7.12 -17.67 17.71
C GLU A 534 -5.82 -18.05 18.44
N GLU A 535 -5.01 -18.96 17.89
CA GLU A 535 -3.75 -19.37 18.51
C GLU A 535 -2.69 -18.25 18.47
N TYR A 536 -2.56 -17.55 17.34
CA TYR A 536 -1.60 -16.46 17.17
C TYR A 536 -1.79 -15.34 18.20
N PHE A 537 -3.02 -14.82 18.32
CA PHE A 537 -3.31 -13.75 19.25
C PHE A 537 -3.28 -14.21 20.71
N ARG A 538 -3.76 -15.44 20.99
CA ARG A 538 -3.69 -16.02 22.33
C ARG A 538 -2.25 -16.19 22.80
N LEU A 539 -1.38 -16.75 21.97
CA LEU A 539 0.04 -16.95 22.27
C LEU A 539 0.74 -15.63 22.58
N LEU A 540 0.53 -14.60 21.76
CA LEU A 540 1.10 -13.27 21.98
C LEU A 540 0.61 -12.67 23.31
N ARG A 541 -0.71 -12.65 23.53
CA ARG A 541 -1.31 -12.10 24.75
C ARG A 541 -0.84 -12.86 25.98
N ASP A 542 -0.93 -14.19 25.99
CA ASP A 542 -0.64 -15.01 27.18
C ASP A 542 0.82 -14.88 27.58
N THR A 543 1.73 -14.89 26.60
CA THR A 543 3.16 -14.71 26.84
C THR A 543 3.48 -13.29 27.31
N PHE A 544 2.89 -12.27 26.67
CA PHE A 544 3.06 -10.87 27.08
C PHE A 544 2.65 -10.63 28.54
N ARG A 545 1.48 -11.16 28.94
CA ARG A 545 0.92 -10.96 30.30
C ARG A 545 1.71 -11.64 31.42
N LYS A 546 2.67 -12.52 31.10
CA LYS A 546 3.65 -13.03 32.08
C LYS A 546 4.63 -11.94 32.52
N TYR A 547 4.99 -11.05 31.61
CA TYR A 547 6.06 -10.07 31.78
C TYR A 547 5.54 -8.63 31.93
N ASP A 548 4.35 -8.32 31.41
CA ASP A 548 3.72 -7.02 31.54
C ASP A 548 2.22 -7.13 31.79
N ARG A 549 1.78 -6.65 32.97
CA ARG A 549 0.38 -6.65 33.40
C ARG A 549 -0.31 -5.30 33.30
N ASN A 550 0.45 -4.25 32.97
CA ASN A 550 0.02 -2.86 33.10
C ASN A 550 -0.33 -2.25 31.74
N HIS A 551 0.45 -2.55 30.70
CA HIS A 551 0.35 -1.87 29.41
C HIS A 551 -0.62 -2.52 28.43
N LEU A 552 -1.12 -1.70 27.51
CA LEU A 552 -2.13 -2.07 26.51
C LEU A 552 -1.49 -2.84 25.34
N LEU A 553 -2.15 -3.89 24.86
CA LEU A 553 -1.89 -4.47 23.54
C LEU A 553 -2.74 -3.75 22.49
N MET A 554 -2.07 -3.23 21.46
CA MET A 554 -2.65 -2.23 20.55
C MET A 554 -2.92 -2.73 19.13
N GLY A 555 -2.92 -4.03 18.89
CA GLY A 555 -3.17 -4.63 17.58
C GLY A 555 -2.00 -4.53 16.59
N CYS A 556 -2.28 -4.86 15.33
CA CYS A 556 -1.26 -5.14 14.29
C CYS A 556 -1.03 -4.02 13.27
N ARG A 557 -1.55 -2.80 13.50
CA ARG A 557 -1.42 -1.67 12.56
C ARG A 557 -1.81 -2.07 11.14
N TRP A 558 -3.01 -2.63 11.01
CA TRP A 558 -3.45 -3.20 9.74
C TRP A 558 -3.66 -2.14 8.66
N GLN A 559 -3.39 -2.48 7.41
CA GLN A 559 -3.96 -1.72 6.30
C GLN A 559 -5.48 -1.96 6.24
N PRO A 560 -6.27 -1.03 5.65
CA PRO A 560 -7.72 -1.12 5.71
C PRO A 560 -8.30 -2.40 5.11
N GLN A 561 -7.65 -2.94 4.07
CA GLN A 561 -8.02 -4.18 3.40
C GLN A 561 -7.87 -5.39 4.34
N THR A 562 -6.76 -5.46 5.06
CA THR A 562 -6.49 -6.53 6.03
C THR A 562 -7.48 -6.48 7.19
N ALA A 563 -7.77 -5.28 7.71
CA ALA A 563 -8.74 -5.06 8.78
C ALA A 563 -10.20 -5.33 8.36
N ASN A 564 -10.49 -5.38 7.05
CA ASN A 564 -11.84 -5.60 6.53
C ASN A 564 -12.28 -7.08 6.55
N SER A 565 -12.04 -7.77 7.66
CA SER A 565 -12.46 -9.14 7.93
C SER A 565 -13.03 -9.25 9.34
N GLU A 566 -14.27 -9.75 9.43
CA GLU A 566 -14.94 -9.97 10.72
C GLU A 566 -14.13 -10.94 11.58
N THR A 567 -13.74 -12.11 11.04
CA THR A 567 -12.98 -13.13 11.77
C THR A 567 -11.71 -12.55 12.38
N ARG A 568 -10.93 -11.81 11.58
CA ARG A 568 -9.69 -11.20 12.05
C ARG A 568 -9.97 -10.12 13.11
N CYS A 569 -10.93 -9.23 12.86
CA CYS A 569 -11.31 -8.20 13.82
C CYS A 569 -11.78 -8.77 15.15
N ARG A 570 -12.66 -9.79 15.13
CA ARG A 570 -13.20 -10.44 16.32
C ARG A 570 -12.11 -11.10 17.15
N LEU A 571 -11.21 -11.83 16.49
CA LEU A 571 -10.09 -12.51 17.18
C LEU A 571 -9.08 -11.49 17.72
N ALA A 572 -8.73 -10.46 16.97
CA ALA A 572 -7.89 -9.38 17.49
C ALA A 572 -8.55 -8.67 18.68
N GLY A 573 -9.85 -8.36 18.58
CA GLY A 573 -10.60 -7.71 19.66
C GLY A 573 -10.76 -8.58 20.92
N LYS A 574 -10.69 -9.91 20.79
CA LYS A 574 -10.71 -10.81 21.95
C LYS A 574 -9.42 -10.71 22.80
N TYR A 575 -8.28 -10.41 22.18
CA TYR A 575 -6.96 -10.50 22.81
C TYR A 575 -6.24 -9.15 22.98
N ASN A 576 -6.70 -8.09 22.32
CA ASN A 576 -6.13 -6.76 22.41
C ASN A 576 -7.10 -5.79 23.13
N GLU A 577 -6.55 -4.80 23.84
CA GLU A 577 -7.35 -3.72 24.42
C GLU A 577 -7.67 -2.63 23.40
N ILE A 578 -6.80 -2.43 22.41
CA ILE A 578 -6.96 -1.48 21.30
C ILE A 578 -6.71 -2.21 19.97
N VAL A 579 -7.45 -1.85 18.92
CA VAL A 579 -7.16 -2.33 17.55
C VAL A 579 -6.68 -1.15 16.69
N SER A 580 -5.57 -1.35 15.97
CA SER A 580 -4.91 -0.31 15.18
C SER A 580 -5.01 -0.53 13.67
N VAL A 581 -5.17 0.58 12.94
CA VAL A 581 -5.26 0.62 11.48
C VAL A 581 -4.40 1.76 10.93
N ASN A 582 -3.48 1.45 10.02
CA ASN A 582 -2.80 2.46 9.20
C ASN A 582 -3.79 2.96 8.14
N TYR A 583 -4.33 4.16 8.34
CA TYR A 583 -5.53 4.62 7.63
C TYR A 583 -5.24 5.83 6.74
N TYR A 584 -4.49 5.58 5.67
CA TYR A 584 -4.16 6.54 4.60
C TYR A 584 -5.34 6.77 3.65
N THR A 585 -6.11 7.85 3.84
CA THR A 585 -7.27 8.21 3.01
C THR A 585 -7.34 9.72 2.73
N TYR A 586 -8.20 10.15 1.79
CA TYR A 586 -8.60 11.55 1.68
C TYR A 586 -9.83 11.80 2.55
N GLY A 587 -10.98 11.21 2.22
CA GLY A 587 -12.20 11.25 3.06
C GLY A 587 -12.23 10.15 4.13
N VAL A 588 -12.76 10.49 5.32
CA VAL A 588 -12.98 9.53 6.41
C VAL A 588 -14.25 8.72 6.13
N ASP A 589 -14.09 7.42 5.92
CA ASP A 589 -15.18 6.44 5.76
C ASP A 589 -15.65 5.99 7.14
N LYS A 590 -16.70 6.65 7.65
CA LYS A 590 -17.25 6.37 8.98
C LYS A 590 -17.92 5.00 9.01
N THR A 591 -18.50 4.57 7.89
CA THR A 591 -19.11 3.24 7.77
C THR A 591 -18.09 2.12 7.94
N TYR A 592 -16.90 2.26 7.33
CA TYR A 592 -15.77 1.35 7.52
C TYR A 592 -15.29 1.34 8.97
N LEU A 593 -15.03 2.51 9.58
CA LEU A 593 -14.53 2.57 10.95
C LEU A 593 -15.54 2.02 11.97
N ASN A 594 -16.84 2.32 11.81
CA ASN A 594 -17.91 1.79 12.67
C ASN A 594 -17.98 0.26 12.58
N ARG A 595 -17.79 -0.28 11.37
CA ARG A 595 -17.76 -1.73 11.13
C ARG A 595 -16.58 -2.40 11.83
N VAL A 596 -15.37 -1.88 11.68
CA VAL A 596 -14.18 -2.43 12.35
C VAL A 596 -14.36 -2.37 13.87
N HIS A 597 -14.82 -1.23 14.41
CA HIS A 597 -15.14 -1.10 15.83
C HIS A 597 -16.15 -2.15 16.30
N LYS A 598 -17.24 -2.36 15.56
CA LYS A 598 -18.24 -3.38 15.89
C LYS A 598 -17.66 -4.80 15.84
N TRP A 599 -16.94 -5.16 14.78
CA TRP A 599 -16.38 -6.50 14.62
C TRP A 599 -15.31 -6.85 15.65
N THR A 600 -14.61 -5.86 16.20
CA THR A 600 -13.67 -6.08 17.30
C THR A 600 -14.37 -6.28 18.66
N GLY A 601 -15.70 -6.33 18.70
CA GLY A 601 -16.44 -6.40 19.96
C GLY A 601 -16.52 -5.05 20.69
N GLY A 602 -16.46 -3.94 19.94
CA GLY A 602 -16.52 -2.60 20.51
C GLY A 602 -15.21 -2.11 21.13
N LYS A 603 -14.06 -2.60 20.65
CA LYS A 603 -12.75 -2.11 21.10
C LYS A 603 -12.48 -0.71 20.54
N PRO A 604 -11.83 0.18 21.31
CA PRO A 604 -11.37 1.44 20.77
C PRO A 604 -10.39 1.23 19.62
N LEU A 605 -10.39 2.18 18.67
CA LEU A 605 -9.52 2.17 17.52
C LEU A 605 -8.39 3.20 17.66
N MET A 606 -7.21 2.83 17.17
CA MET A 606 -6.05 3.70 16.98
C MET A 606 -5.76 3.84 15.48
N LEU A 607 -5.78 5.06 14.94
CA LEU A 607 -5.43 5.28 13.53
C LEU A 607 -3.93 5.55 13.44
N SER A 608 -3.17 4.49 13.19
CA SER A 608 -1.76 4.40 13.57
C SER A 608 -0.76 4.92 12.55
N GLU A 609 -1.22 5.29 11.36
CA GLU A 609 -0.45 6.08 10.37
C GLU A 609 -1.39 6.82 9.40
N PHE A 610 -1.01 8.04 9.05
CA PHE A 610 -1.52 8.80 7.91
C PHE A 610 -0.60 9.98 7.58
N HIS A 611 -0.61 10.44 6.33
CA HIS A 611 -0.04 11.73 5.91
C HIS A 611 -0.62 12.19 4.55
N TRP A 612 -0.28 13.42 4.18
CA TRP A 612 -0.37 13.94 2.81
C TRP A 612 0.94 14.62 2.45
N CYS A 613 1.31 14.58 1.17
CA CYS A 613 2.52 15.21 0.65
C CYS A 613 2.19 16.41 -0.23
N CYS A 614 3.09 17.40 -0.29
CA CYS A 614 3.00 18.49 -1.27
C CYS A 614 4.31 18.61 -2.07
N PRO A 615 4.45 17.89 -3.19
CA PRO A 615 5.69 17.91 -3.98
C PRO A 615 6.05 19.30 -4.53
N LYS A 616 5.02 20.07 -4.91
CA LYS A 616 5.18 21.39 -5.53
C LYS A 616 5.89 22.41 -4.62
N GLU A 617 5.75 22.27 -3.30
CA GLU A 617 6.28 23.22 -2.31
C GLU A 617 7.37 22.62 -1.41
N SER A 618 7.89 21.42 -1.70
CA SER A 618 8.88 20.75 -0.85
C SER A 618 10.15 20.29 -1.55
N GLY A 619 10.14 20.12 -2.88
CA GLY A 619 11.25 19.51 -3.60
C GLY A 619 11.37 17.99 -3.38
N LEU A 620 10.43 17.38 -2.66
CA LEU A 620 10.36 15.94 -2.44
C LEU A 620 9.16 15.36 -3.21
N PRO A 621 9.24 14.12 -3.70
CA PRO A 621 8.10 13.44 -4.30
C PRO A 621 6.98 13.15 -3.27
N GLY A 622 5.86 12.62 -3.76
CA GLY A 622 4.63 12.54 -2.98
C GLY A 622 4.10 11.13 -2.74
N GLY A 623 3.20 11.06 -1.77
CA GLY A 623 2.16 10.05 -1.51
C GLY A 623 0.94 10.79 -0.94
N LYS A 624 -0.28 10.43 -1.37
CA LYS A 624 -1.52 11.18 -1.06
C LYS A 624 -1.36 12.70 -1.29
N GLU A 625 -1.09 13.06 -2.55
CA GLU A 625 -0.67 14.42 -2.93
C GLU A 625 -1.79 15.48 -2.78
N VAL A 626 -1.44 16.64 -2.22
CA VAL A 626 -2.26 17.86 -2.15
C VAL A 626 -1.51 19.06 -2.74
N ALA A 627 -2.22 20.13 -3.09
CA ALA A 627 -1.66 21.20 -3.93
C ALA A 627 -0.72 22.15 -3.18
N THR A 628 -0.89 22.30 -1.86
CA THR A 628 -0.10 23.22 -1.01
C THR A 628 0.20 22.64 0.37
N GLN A 629 1.20 23.17 1.06
CA GLN A 629 1.50 22.87 2.46
C GLN A 629 0.31 23.19 3.37
N ARG A 630 -0.46 24.25 3.07
CA ARG A 630 -1.68 24.57 3.81
C ARG A 630 -2.76 23.50 3.66
N GLU A 631 -2.94 22.95 2.46
CA GLU A 631 -3.89 21.87 2.22
C GLU A 631 -3.53 20.59 3.00
N ARG A 632 -2.24 20.29 3.22
CA ARG A 632 -1.82 19.20 4.14
C ARG A 632 -2.40 19.45 5.54
N GLY A 633 -2.34 20.70 5.99
CA GLY A 633 -2.91 21.15 7.25
C GLY A 633 -4.43 21.02 7.31
N LEU A 634 -5.16 21.52 6.30
CA LEU A 634 -6.62 21.42 6.23
C LEU A 634 -7.12 19.96 6.16
N ALA A 635 -6.40 19.11 5.41
CA ALA A 635 -6.63 17.67 5.35
C ALA A 635 -6.47 17.01 6.73
N TYR A 636 -5.41 17.35 7.47
CA TYR A 636 -5.22 16.91 8.85
C TYR A 636 -6.39 17.31 9.75
N ARG A 637 -6.79 18.59 9.73
CA ARG A 637 -7.90 19.08 10.56
C ARG A 637 -9.17 18.29 10.31
N ASN A 638 -9.51 18.07 9.03
CA ASN A 638 -10.68 17.28 8.63
C ASN A 638 -10.57 15.84 9.15
N TYR A 639 -9.45 15.17 8.92
CA TYR A 639 -9.25 13.79 9.33
C TYR A 639 -9.32 13.60 10.85
N VAL A 640 -8.54 14.38 11.60
CA VAL A 640 -8.40 14.21 13.06
C VAL A 640 -9.70 14.56 13.78
N GLU A 641 -10.35 15.66 13.40
CA GLU A 641 -11.60 16.05 14.05
C GLU A 641 -12.76 15.10 13.68
N GLN A 642 -12.89 14.68 12.41
CA GLN A 642 -13.95 13.75 12.00
C GLN A 642 -13.80 12.37 12.64
N THR A 643 -12.56 11.90 12.85
CA THR A 643 -12.31 10.60 13.49
C THR A 643 -12.50 10.67 15.01
N ALA A 644 -12.01 11.73 15.68
CA ALA A 644 -12.23 11.94 17.11
C ALA A 644 -13.73 12.05 17.47
N ALA A 645 -14.53 12.68 16.61
CA ALA A 645 -15.97 12.80 16.80
C ALA A 645 -16.73 11.46 16.83
N LEU A 646 -16.12 10.36 16.36
CA LEU A 646 -16.71 9.02 16.42
C LEU A 646 -16.78 8.45 17.85
N GLY A 647 -15.99 8.99 18.79
CA GLY A 647 -16.03 8.63 20.22
C GLY A 647 -15.45 7.26 20.60
N TYR A 648 -15.11 6.41 19.63
CA TYR A 648 -14.34 5.17 19.83
C TYR A 648 -12.95 5.19 19.19
N VAL A 649 -12.64 6.22 18.38
CA VAL A 649 -11.25 6.50 17.98
C VAL A 649 -10.63 7.27 19.15
N ILE A 650 -9.58 6.72 19.74
CA ILE A 650 -8.93 7.26 20.95
C ILE A 650 -7.57 7.90 20.63
N GLY A 651 -7.17 7.87 19.37
CA GLY A 651 -5.88 8.37 18.97
C GLY A 651 -5.57 8.22 17.49
N VAL A 652 -4.60 9.02 17.05
CA VAL A 652 -4.07 9.06 15.70
C VAL A 652 -2.55 9.26 15.73
N GLU A 653 -1.81 8.73 14.75
CA GLU A 653 -0.37 8.97 14.61
C GLU A 653 -0.03 9.55 13.23
N TRP A 654 0.60 10.72 13.22
CA TRP A 654 1.13 11.33 12.00
C TRP A 654 2.45 10.65 11.59
N PHE A 655 2.56 10.20 10.34
CA PHE A 655 3.78 9.62 9.79
C PHE A 655 4.46 10.64 8.86
N THR A 656 5.49 11.39 9.26
CA THR A 656 6.39 11.27 10.45
C THR A 656 6.89 12.62 10.98
N LEU A 657 7.83 12.63 11.95
CA LEU A 657 8.46 13.84 12.50
C LEU A 657 9.28 14.62 11.44
N ILE A 658 10.18 13.96 10.72
CA ILE A 658 11.14 14.58 9.80
C ILE A 658 10.89 14.06 8.40
N ASP A 659 10.94 14.93 7.39
CA ASP A 659 10.87 14.51 5.99
C ASP A 659 11.94 13.46 5.68
N GLN A 660 11.58 12.51 4.82
CA GLN A 660 12.52 11.53 4.31
C GLN A 660 13.55 12.21 3.39
N ALA A 661 14.73 11.59 3.27
CA ALA A 661 15.79 12.13 2.43
C ALA A 661 15.40 12.16 0.95
N ARG A 662 15.87 13.16 0.20
CA ARG A 662 15.60 13.31 -1.25
C ARG A 662 15.94 12.07 -2.08
N THR A 663 17.00 11.35 -1.68
CA THR A 663 17.51 10.12 -2.31
C THR A 663 17.04 8.84 -1.61
N GLY A 664 16.06 8.98 -0.73
CA GLY A 664 15.35 7.91 -0.03
C GLY A 664 16.04 7.39 1.22
N ARG A 665 15.26 6.70 2.05
CA ARG A 665 15.66 6.00 3.28
C ARG A 665 16.78 5.00 3.04
N PHE A 666 17.69 4.93 4.00
CA PHE A 666 18.91 4.15 3.86
C PHE A 666 18.68 2.63 3.79
N PHE A 667 17.72 2.09 4.55
CA PHE A 667 17.53 0.64 4.67
C PHE A 667 16.92 0.00 3.41
N GLU A 668 16.26 0.80 2.56
CA GLU A 668 15.78 0.41 1.22
C GLU A 668 16.82 0.67 0.12
N LYS A 669 17.99 1.20 0.49
CA LYS A 669 19.15 1.45 -0.38
C LYS A 669 18.82 2.34 -1.59
N TYR A 670 18.65 1.74 -2.76
CA TYR A 670 18.66 2.44 -4.04
C TYR A 670 17.26 2.77 -4.60
N ASN A 671 16.21 2.04 -4.16
CA ASN A 671 14.83 2.18 -4.64
C ASN A 671 13.89 2.58 -3.49
N SER A 672 14.24 3.65 -2.78
CA SER A 672 13.67 3.94 -1.47
C SER A 672 12.63 5.06 -1.47
N GLU A 673 11.69 4.99 -0.52
CA GLU A 673 10.71 6.04 -0.20
C GLU A 673 11.39 7.36 0.17
N ASN A 674 10.88 8.48 -0.34
CA ASN A 674 11.45 9.83 -0.20
C ASN A 674 10.39 10.93 -0.11
N ASN A 675 9.34 10.67 0.67
CA ASN A 675 8.13 11.50 0.73
C ASN A 675 8.28 12.79 1.55
N ASN A 676 7.55 13.84 1.14
CA ASN A 676 7.26 15.03 1.97
C ASN A 676 6.23 14.72 3.06
N CYS A 677 6.63 13.89 4.03
CA CYS A 677 5.76 13.38 5.09
C CYS A 677 6.10 13.93 6.49
N GLY A 678 7.16 14.73 6.63
CA GLY A 678 7.60 15.30 7.90
C GLY A 678 6.74 16.47 8.38
N LEU A 679 6.73 16.69 9.71
CA LEU A 679 6.40 17.99 10.30
C LEU A 679 7.50 19.02 10.06
N PHE A 680 8.75 18.54 10.07
CA PHE A 680 9.97 19.32 9.82
C PHE A 680 10.67 18.84 8.56
N SER A 681 11.25 19.78 7.82
CA SER A 681 12.09 19.46 6.67
C SER A 681 13.50 19.05 7.09
N VAL A 682 14.29 18.56 6.12
CA VAL A 682 15.71 18.19 6.29
C VAL A 682 16.58 19.32 6.88
N VAL A 683 16.13 20.57 6.81
CA VAL A 683 16.83 21.75 7.36
C VAL A 683 16.32 22.20 8.73
N ASP A 684 15.60 21.34 9.47
CA ASP A 684 15.06 21.63 10.80
C ASP A 684 14.08 22.82 10.83
N ARG A 685 13.41 23.10 9.70
CA ARG A 685 12.33 24.10 9.60
C ARG A 685 10.97 23.40 9.62
N PRO A 686 10.00 23.85 10.42
CA PRO A 686 8.64 23.33 10.34
C PRO A 686 7.98 23.75 9.02
N TRP A 687 7.12 22.91 8.47
CA TRP A 687 6.20 23.29 7.40
C TRP A 687 5.10 24.19 7.96
N LYS A 688 5.41 25.48 8.15
CA LYS A 688 4.59 26.45 8.92
C LYS A 688 3.11 26.45 8.56
N ALA A 689 2.77 26.58 7.28
CA ALA A 689 1.39 26.61 6.81
C ALA A 689 0.61 25.32 7.12
N MET A 690 1.31 24.18 7.26
CA MET A 690 0.72 22.92 7.67
C MET A 690 0.51 22.88 9.19
N VAL A 691 1.58 23.08 9.98
CA VAL A 691 1.54 22.92 11.44
C VAL A 691 0.67 23.97 12.14
N GLU A 692 0.51 25.16 11.55
CA GLU A 692 -0.41 26.19 12.04
C GLU A 692 -1.88 25.79 11.91
N GLU A 693 -2.26 25.03 10.87
CA GLU A 693 -3.59 24.45 10.76
C GLU A 693 -3.75 23.25 11.71
N MET A 694 -2.73 22.39 11.85
CA MET A 694 -2.74 21.26 12.79
C MET A 694 -2.93 21.72 14.25
N ALA A 695 -2.23 22.78 14.65
CA ALA A 695 -2.31 23.33 16.00
C ALA A 695 -3.72 23.81 16.39
N GLN A 696 -4.51 24.31 15.43
CA GLN A 696 -5.89 24.72 15.68
C GLN A 696 -6.77 23.54 16.12
N SER A 697 -6.63 22.38 15.46
CA SER A 697 -7.39 21.17 15.81
C SER A 697 -6.88 20.57 17.11
N ASN A 698 -5.57 20.39 17.25
CA ASN A 698 -4.97 19.74 18.43
C ASN A 698 -5.31 20.47 19.73
N ARG A 699 -5.34 21.80 19.71
CA ARG A 699 -5.68 22.60 20.88
C ARG A 699 -7.11 22.35 21.39
N THR A 700 -8.05 22.03 20.51
CA THR A 700 -9.48 21.90 20.83
C THR A 700 -10.00 20.47 20.67
N ILE A 701 -9.09 19.50 20.54
CA ILE A 701 -9.47 18.12 20.20
C ILE A 701 -10.40 17.49 21.24
N TYR A 702 -10.21 17.81 22.52
CA TYR A 702 -11.06 17.30 23.58
C TYR A 702 -12.49 17.85 23.52
N GLU A 703 -12.71 19.08 23.03
CA GLU A 703 -14.04 19.64 22.83
C GLU A 703 -14.78 18.86 21.72
N VAL A 704 -14.07 18.52 20.64
CA VAL A 704 -14.61 17.68 19.55
C VAL A 704 -14.88 16.27 20.05
N LEU A 705 -13.90 15.66 20.72
CA LEU A 705 -14.02 14.33 21.30
C LEU A 705 -15.19 14.26 22.28
N LEU A 706 -15.46 15.30 23.07
CA LEU A 706 -16.58 15.36 24.02
C LEU A 706 -17.91 15.84 23.40
N GLY A 707 -17.95 16.11 22.09
CA GLY A 707 -19.15 16.58 21.39
C GLY A 707 -19.58 18.00 21.76
N GLN A 708 -18.69 18.78 22.38
CA GLN A 708 -18.92 20.18 22.75
C GLN A 708 -18.77 21.13 21.56
N ARG A 709 -18.04 20.70 20.53
CA ARG A 709 -17.85 21.40 19.26
C ARG A 709 -18.03 20.42 18.08
N PRO A 710 -18.69 20.81 16.98
CA PRO A 710 -18.71 19.98 15.77
C PRO A 710 -17.30 19.85 15.15
N PRO A 711 -16.99 18.71 14.51
CA PRO A 711 -15.71 18.53 13.83
C PRO A 711 -15.59 19.45 12.62
N PHE A 712 -14.37 19.91 12.35
CA PHE A 712 -14.03 20.67 11.16
C PHE A 712 -14.35 19.88 9.88
N VAL A 713 -14.87 20.58 8.88
CA VAL A 713 -15.17 20.05 7.55
C VAL A 713 -14.32 20.81 6.54
N TYR A 714 -13.47 20.08 5.82
CA TYR A 714 -12.79 20.66 4.67
C TYR A 714 -13.69 20.53 3.45
N GLU A 715 -14.20 21.67 2.96
CA GLU A 715 -15.07 21.77 1.78
C GLU A 715 -14.29 21.51 0.47
N HIS A 716 -13.86 20.26 0.32
CA HIS A 716 -13.16 19.76 -0.85
C HIS A 716 -13.74 18.37 -1.19
N PRO A 717 -14.24 18.14 -2.42
CA PRO A 717 -14.97 16.90 -2.76
C PRO A 717 -14.25 15.61 -2.40
N ARG A 718 -12.91 15.56 -2.57
CA ARG A 718 -12.08 14.39 -2.21
C ARG A 718 -12.10 14.02 -0.71
N PHE A 719 -12.48 14.95 0.17
CA PHE A 719 -12.45 14.79 1.63
C PHE A 719 -13.85 14.57 2.25
N GLN A 720 -14.91 14.53 1.43
CA GLN A 720 -16.29 14.29 1.87
C GLN A 720 -16.67 12.79 1.77
N GLU A 721 -17.57 12.34 2.66
CA GLU A 721 -18.10 10.96 2.67
C GLU A 721 -19.18 10.79 1.59
N SER A 722 -19.12 9.73 0.78
CA SER A 722 -20.19 9.42 -0.18
C SER A 722 -21.41 8.87 0.56
N GLY A 723 -22.48 9.66 0.69
CA GLY A 723 -23.63 9.32 1.55
C GLY A 723 -24.51 8.15 1.09
N GLY A 724 -25.10 7.43 2.07
CA GLY A 724 -26.30 6.58 2.01
C GLY A 724 -26.19 5.23 1.26
N ARG A 725 -27.03 4.24 1.63
CA ARG A 725 -27.25 3.00 0.84
C ARG A 725 -28.48 3.18 -0.04
N LYS A 726 -28.27 3.51 -1.31
CA LYS A 726 -29.33 3.63 -2.32
C LYS A 726 -29.99 2.27 -2.60
N VAL A 727 -31.26 2.33 -3.00
CA VAL A 727 -32.07 1.16 -3.35
C VAL A 727 -32.69 1.39 -4.71
N VAL A 728 -32.46 0.46 -5.65
CA VAL A 728 -33.11 0.43 -6.96
C VAL A 728 -34.06 -0.77 -7.03
N LYS A 729 -35.15 -0.65 -7.81
CA LYS A 729 -36.06 -1.76 -8.09
C LYS A 729 -35.91 -2.23 -9.53
N ALA A 730 -35.99 -3.54 -9.74
CA ALA A 730 -36.14 -4.14 -11.06
C ALA A 730 -37.55 -4.76 -11.15
N PRO A 731 -38.50 -4.17 -11.88
CA PRO A 731 -39.79 -4.81 -12.20
C PRO A 731 -39.59 -6.03 -13.09
N ARG A 732 -40.54 -6.97 -13.03
CA ARG A 732 -40.52 -8.12 -13.92
C ARG A 732 -40.86 -7.68 -15.35
N ALA A 733 -40.13 -8.20 -16.32
CA ALA A 733 -40.42 -7.97 -17.72
C ALA A 733 -41.74 -8.66 -18.11
N VAL A 734 -42.66 -7.91 -18.72
CA VAL A 734 -43.99 -8.40 -19.12
C VAL A 734 -43.97 -9.22 -20.42
N LYS A 735 -42.86 -9.14 -21.15
CA LYS A 735 -42.56 -9.91 -22.36
C LYS A 735 -41.03 -10.13 -22.42
N PRO A 736 -40.54 -11.13 -23.17
CA PRO A 736 -39.11 -11.30 -23.36
C PRO A 736 -38.46 -10.02 -23.88
N MET A 737 -37.44 -9.52 -23.19
CA MET A 737 -36.72 -8.33 -23.61
C MET A 737 -35.93 -8.63 -24.88
N LYS A 738 -36.05 -7.73 -25.86
CA LYS A 738 -35.19 -7.73 -27.04
C LYS A 738 -33.97 -6.88 -26.72
N ILE A 739 -32.78 -7.44 -26.96
CA ILE A 739 -31.52 -6.75 -26.73
C ILE A 739 -31.15 -6.04 -28.03
N ASP A 740 -31.58 -4.79 -28.16
CA ASP A 740 -31.40 -3.95 -29.34
C ASP A 740 -31.01 -2.49 -29.03
N GLY A 741 -30.80 -2.18 -27.74
CA GLY A 741 -30.38 -0.87 -27.23
C GLY A 741 -31.52 0.15 -27.12
N MET A 742 -32.78 -0.24 -27.37
CA MET A 742 -33.93 0.66 -27.38
C MET A 742 -34.75 0.56 -26.08
N THR A 743 -35.51 1.62 -25.77
CA THR A 743 -36.33 1.69 -24.55
C THR A 743 -37.77 1.20 -24.75
N ASP A 744 -38.18 0.87 -25.97
CA ASP A 744 -39.59 0.70 -26.38
C ASP A 744 -40.34 -0.44 -25.63
N ASP A 745 -39.58 -1.34 -24.99
CA ASP A 745 -40.09 -2.51 -24.29
C ASP A 745 -39.79 -2.52 -22.78
N TRP A 746 -39.11 -1.48 -22.29
CA TRP A 746 -38.73 -1.38 -20.88
C TRP A 746 -39.92 -1.03 -19.98
N PRO A 747 -40.04 -1.64 -18.79
CA PRO A 747 -41.07 -1.27 -17.82
C PRO A 747 -41.00 0.23 -17.49
N GLY A 748 -42.17 0.86 -17.33
CA GLY A 748 -42.32 2.31 -17.12
C GLY A 748 -41.86 2.80 -15.74
N GLN A 749 -40.57 2.65 -15.43
CA GLN A 749 -39.94 3.24 -14.25
C GLN A 749 -38.97 4.37 -14.66
N PRO A 750 -38.89 5.46 -13.86
CA PRO A 750 -37.83 6.45 -14.01
C PRO A 750 -36.46 5.77 -13.88
N PRO A 751 -35.45 6.19 -14.67
CA PRO A 751 -34.10 5.67 -14.52
C PRO A 751 -33.44 6.19 -13.23
N GLU A 752 -32.54 5.39 -12.68
CA GLU A 752 -31.59 5.81 -11.66
C GLU A 752 -30.46 6.61 -12.31
N THR A 753 -29.91 7.60 -11.60
CA THR A 753 -28.86 8.47 -12.14
C THR A 753 -27.52 8.34 -11.39
N ILE A 754 -26.45 8.52 -12.15
CA ILE A 754 -25.06 8.59 -11.70
C ILE A 754 -24.47 9.88 -12.26
N SER A 755 -24.38 10.93 -11.45
CA SER A 755 -23.81 12.22 -11.87
C SER A 755 -22.29 12.24 -11.68
N SER A 756 -21.61 13.17 -12.37
CA SER A 756 -20.17 13.42 -12.26
C SER A 756 -19.65 13.65 -10.83
N GLN A 757 -20.51 14.10 -9.91
CA GLN A 757 -20.18 14.25 -8.47
C GLN A 757 -19.98 12.92 -7.75
N ARG A 758 -20.37 11.80 -8.37
CA ARG A 758 -20.19 10.43 -7.87
C ARG A 758 -18.88 9.80 -8.32
N ILE A 759 -17.90 10.61 -8.69
CA ILE A 759 -16.54 10.16 -8.96
C ILE A 759 -15.95 9.52 -7.69
N VAL A 760 -15.50 8.28 -7.83
CA VAL A 760 -14.84 7.52 -6.76
C VAL A 760 -13.37 7.27 -7.08
N GLU A 761 -12.98 7.35 -8.35
CA GLU A 761 -11.60 7.28 -8.83
C GLU A 761 -11.41 8.25 -10.01
N GLY A 762 -10.22 8.83 -10.13
CA GLY A 762 -9.88 9.81 -11.17
C GLY A 762 -9.80 11.26 -10.66
N ALA A 763 -9.22 12.15 -11.48
CA ALA A 763 -9.06 13.55 -11.13
C ALA A 763 -10.30 14.40 -11.41
N SER A 764 -11.08 14.04 -12.44
CA SER A 764 -12.33 14.68 -12.87
C SER A 764 -13.17 13.69 -13.67
N ALA A 765 -14.49 13.85 -13.63
CA ALA A 765 -15.50 13.13 -14.42
C ALA A 765 -16.43 14.14 -15.13
N GLU A 766 -15.92 15.35 -15.42
CA GLU A 766 -16.70 16.42 -16.04
C GLU A 766 -17.25 15.98 -17.41
N GLY A 767 -18.56 16.13 -17.60
CA GLY A 767 -19.25 15.71 -18.82
C GLY A 767 -19.62 14.23 -18.88
N VAL A 768 -19.24 13.43 -17.86
CA VAL A 768 -19.62 12.02 -17.75
C VAL A 768 -20.76 11.85 -16.77
N GLU A 769 -21.88 11.33 -17.25
CA GLU A 769 -23.08 11.05 -16.44
C GLU A 769 -23.81 9.84 -17.01
N GLY A 770 -24.51 9.08 -16.18
CA GLY A 770 -25.32 7.97 -16.66
C GLY A 770 -26.70 7.88 -16.04
N ALA A 771 -27.61 7.29 -16.80
CA ALA A 771 -28.96 6.97 -16.39
C ALA A 771 -29.22 5.50 -16.71
N PHE A 772 -29.62 4.70 -15.73
CA PHE A 772 -29.85 3.27 -15.93
C PHE A 772 -31.22 2.79 -15.46
N ARG A 773 -31.67 1.71 -16.07
CA ARG A 773 -32.89 0.98 -15.75
C ARG A 773 -32.54 -0.49 -15.53
N LEU A 774 -33.30 -1.13 -14.66
CA LEU A 774 -33.23 -2.58 -14.46
C LEU A 774 -34.61 -3.19 -14.66
N CYS A 775 -34.67 -4.40 -15.18
CA CYS A 775 -35.84 -5.28 -15.11
C CYS A 775 -35.37 -6.73 -15.07
N TRP A 776 -36.26 -7.69 -14.88
CA TRP A 776 -35.86 -9.11 -14.82
C TRP A 776 -36.90 -10.07 -15.38
N ASP A 777 -36.45 -11.25 -15.82
CA ASP A 777 -37.30 -12.42 -16.06
C ASP A 777 -36.69 -13.66 -15.38
N ASP A 778 -37.28 -14.84 -15.58
CA ASP A 778 -36.80 -16.07 -14.96
C ASP A 778 -35.39 -16.49 -15.41
N ARG A 779 -34.84 -15.87 -16.47
CA ARG A 779 -33.54 -16.22 -17.06
C ARG A 779 -32.47 -15.16 -16.84
N ASN A 780 -32.84 -13.88 -16.85
CA ASN A 780 -31.88 -12.78 -16.84
C ASN A 780 -32.27 -11.63 -15.91
N LEU A 781 -31.23 -10.97 -15.38
CA LEU A 781 -31.28 -9.58 -14.98
C LEU A 781 -30.98 -8.73 -16.21
N TYR A 782 -31.87 -7.80 -16.55
CA TYR A 782 -31.68 -6.88 -17.66
C TYR A 782 -31.20 -5.52 -17.14
N LEU A 783 -30.22 -4.95 -17.84
CA LEU A 783 -29.69 -3.61 -17.60
C LEU A 783 -29.72 -2.82 -18.91
N LEU A 784 -30.26 -1.60 -18.87
CA LEU A 784 -30.06 -0.59 -19.92
C LEU A 784 -29.50 0.66 -19.26
N CYS A 785 -28.34 1.11 -19.73
CA CYS A 785 -27.69 2.31 -19.22
C CYS A 785 -27.29 3.20 -20.38
N GLN A 786 -27.72 4.45 -20.29
CA GLN A 786 -27.41 5.52 -21.22
C GLN A 786 -26.37 6.40 -20.55
N VAL A 787 -25.22 6.58 -21.19
CA VAL A 787 -24.07 7.29 -20.64
C VAL A 787 -23.76 8.48 -21.55
N MET A 788 -23.77 9.67 -20.97
CA MET A 788 -23.13 10.85 -21.56
C MET A 788 -21.63 10.71 -21.33
N ASP A 789 -20.87 10.85 -22.40
CA ASP A 789 -19.42 10.71 -22.37
C ASP A 789 -18.80 11.62 -23.44
N PRO A 790 -17.88 12.54 -23.09
CA PRO A 790 -17.21 13.39 -24.07
C PRO A 790 -16.41 12.63 -25.14
N THR A 791 -16.02 11.38 -24.86
CA THR A 791 -15.24 10.50 -25.71
C THR A 791 -15.82 9.08 -25.72
N PRO A 792 -17.05 8.87 -26.24
CA PRO A 792 -17.79 7.64 -26.00
C PRO A 792 -17.22 6.43 -26.71
N MET A 793 -17.55 5.24 -26.17
CA MET A 793 -17.29 3.92 -26.76
C MET A 793 -15.81 3.59 -26.97
N LYS A 794 -14.92 4.19 -26.18
CA LYS A 794 -13.49 3.92 -26.19
C LYS A 794 -13.20 2.74 -25.27
N ASN A 795 -13.16 1.53 -25.83
CA ASN A 795 -12.71 0.35 -25.11
C ASN A 795 -12.28 -0.77 -26.08
N ASP A 796 -10.98 -1.05 -26.16
CA ASP A 796 -10.43 -2.10 -27.03
C ASP A 796 -10.01 -3.35 -26.24
N HIS A 797 -10.25 -3.39 -24.92
CA HIS A 797 -9.79 -4.45 -24.03
C HIS A 797 -10.58 -5.75 -24.17
N GLU A 798 -10.08 -6.80 -23.53
CA GLU A 798 -10.71 -8.12 -23.41
C GLU A 798 -10.59 -8.65 -21.98
N GLY A 799 -11.43 -9.63 -21.64
CA GLY A 799 -11.35 -10.36 -20.38
C GLY A 799 -11.50 -9.47 -19.15
N GLU A 800 -10.67 -9.71 -18.13
CA GLU A 800 -10.71 -8.93 -16.89
C GLU A 800 -10.25 -7.49 -17.06
N MET A 801 -9.70 -7.07 -18.21
CA MET A 801 -9.25 -5.69 -18.43
C MET A 801 -10.34 -4.77 -18.99
N LEU A 802 -11.56 -5.28 -19.21
CA LEU A 802 -12.67 -4.47 -19.74
C LEU A 802 -13.01 -3.25 -18.88
N TRP A 803 -12.75 -3.27 -17.56
CA TRP A 803 -12.94 -2.12 -16.65
C TRP A 803 -12.01 -0.94 -16.98
N SER A 804 -10.95 -1.18 -17.77
CA SER A 804 -9.94 -0.19 -18.11
C SER A 804 -10.33 0.69 -19.32
N GLY A 805 -11.56 0.62 -19.82
CA GLY A 805 -12.05 1.49 -20.90
C GLY A 805 -13.49 1.91 -20.63
N ASP A 806 -14.11 2.62 -21.57
CA ASP A 806 -15.53 2.98 -21.48
C ASP A 806 -16.38 1.72 -21.30
N GLY A 807 -17.22 1.73 -20.29
CA GLY A 807 -18.05 0.58 -19.98
C GLY A 807 -18.73 0.70 -18.63
N LEU A 808 -19.35 -0.41 -18.24
CA LEU A 808 -20.06 -0.54 -16.99
C LEU A 808 -19.50 -1.70 -16.20
N GLU A 809 -19.39 -1.51 -14.88
CA GLU A 809 -19.20 -2.61 -13.95
C GLU A 809 -20.48 -2.83 -13.16
N VAL A 810 -21.04 -4.04 -13.22
CA VAL A 810 -22.23 -4.44 -12.46
C VAL A 810 -21.79 -5.33 -11.31
N PHE A 811 -22.09 -4.91 -10.09
CA PHE A 811 -21.80 -5.66 -8.88
C PHE A 811 -23.08 -6.27 -8.33
N VAL A 812 -23.10 -7.59 -8.09
CA VAL A 812 -24.28 -8.28 -7.55
C VAL A 812 -23.85 -9.24 -6.45
N GLY A 813 -24.56 -9.19 -5.32
CA GLY A 813 -24.39 -10.13 -4.20
C GLY A 813 -25.75 -10.64 -3.72
N SER A 814 -25.87 -11.95 -3.51
CA SER A 814 -27.16 -12.59 -3.20
C SER A 814 -27.30 -13.10 -1.78
N GLU A 815 -26.19 -13.19 -1.04
CA GLU A 815 -26.15 -13.80 0.28
C GLU A 815 -25.71 -12.79 1.31
N GLN A 816 -26.22 -12.91 2.55
CA GLN A 816 -25.81 -12.07 3.68
C GLN A 816 -25.83 -10.58 3.32
N LEU A 817 -26.98 -10.13 2.84
CA LEU A 817 -27.21 -8.81 2.27
C LEU A 817 -26.71 -7.68 3.18
N ASP A 818 -26.88 -7.79 4.48
CA ASP A 818 -26.43 -6.80 5.46
C ASP A 818 -24.99 -7.00 5.95
N ARG A 819 -24.30 -8.06 5.51
CA ARG A 819 -22.89 -8.28 5.82
C ARG A 819 -22.01 -7.34 4.98
N PRO A 820 -21.30 -6.40 5.63
CA PRO A 820 -20.26 -5.62 4.97
C PRO A 820 -18.93 -6.41 4.93
N GLY A 821 -17.92 -5.88 4.25
CA GLY A 821 -16.57 -6.45 4.21
C GLY A 821 -16.08 -6.84 2.83
N GLY A 822 -15.10 -7.75 2.80
CA GLY A 822 -14.64 -8.40 1.58
C GLY A 822 -15.74 -9.20 0.87
N LEU A 823 -15.51 -9.49 -0.41
CA LEU A 823 -16.44 -10.26 -1.23
C LEU A 823 -16.68 -11.67 -0.69
N LEU A 824 -17.92 -12.12 -0.79
CA LEU A 824 -18.29 -13.53 -0.61
C LEU A 824 -18.05 -14.31 -1.91
N PHE A 825 -17.98 -15.64 -1.79
CA PHE A 825 -17.77 -16.54 -2.93
C PHE A 825 -18.84 -16.41 -4.02
N THR A 826 -20.06 -16.03 -3.65
CA THR A 826 -21.22 -15.82 -4.54
C THR A 826 -21.28 -14.43 -5.15
N ASP A 827 -20.47 -13.47 -4.69
CA ASP A 827 -20.48 -12.11 -5.21
C ASP A 827 -19.84 -12.02 -6.59
N ARG A 828 -20.46 -11.24 -7.47
CA ARG A 828 -20.05 -11.14 -8.87
C ARG A 828 -19.81 -9.70 -9.27
N GLN A 829 -18.77 -9.52 -10.07
CA GLN A 829 -18.49 -8.32 -10.84
C GLN A 829 -18.59 -8.72 -12.31
N VAL A 830 -19.45 -8.00 -13.03
CA VAL A 830 -19.68 -8.19 -14.47
C VAL A 830 -19.21 -6.94 -15.18
N LEU A 831 -18.32 -7.11 -16.15
CA LEU A 831 -17.80 -6.02 -16.97
C LEU A 831 -18.52 -6.01 -18.31
N LEU A 832 -19.05 -4.85 -18.70
CA LEU A 832 -19.76 -4.64 -19.97
C LEU A 832 -19.07 -3.51 -20.73
N SER A 833 -18.42 -3.81 -21.85
CA SER A 833 -17.70 -2.82 -22.64
C SER A 833 -18.64 -1.95 -23.46
N ALA A 834 -18.38 -0.64 -23.49
CA ALA A 834 -19.00 0.27 -24.47
C ALA A 834 -18.33 0.19 -25.85
N GLY A 835 -17.08 -0.27 -25.92
CA GLY A 835 -16.37 -0.46 -27.18
C GLY A 835 -16.86 -1.71 -27.94
N LYS A 836 -16.95 -1.58 -29.28
CA LYS A 836 -17.31 -2.65 -30.21
C LYS A 836 -16.23 -2.88 -31.27
N PRO A 837 -15.02 -3.30 -30.88
CA PRO A 837 -13.99 -3.63 -31.85
C PRO A 837 -14.49 -4.72 -32.80
N GLN A 838 -14.31 -4.49 -34.11
CA GLN A 838 -14.82 -5.37 -35.17
C GLN A 838 -16.36 -5.55 -35.16
N GLY A 839 -17.10 -4.64 -34.53
CA GLY A 839 -18.55 -4.63 -34.47
C GLY A 839 -19.17 -5.57 -33.42
N ALA A 840 -18.36 -6.29 -32.65
CA ALA A 840 -18.83 -7.24 -31.63
C ALA A 840 -18.83 -6.63 -30.23
N CYS A 841 -19.90 -6.87 -29.46
CA CYS A 841 -19.96 -6.52 -28.05
C CYS A 841 -19.05 -7.43 -27.21
N ARG A 842 -18.55 -6.92 -26.07
CA ARG A 842 -17.67 -7.66 -25.17
C ARG A 842 -18.13 -7.55 -23.72
N SER A 843 -18.11 -8.68 -23.02
CA SER A 843 -18.39 -8.76 -21.59
C SER A 843 -17.48 -9.78 -20.90
N PHE A 844 -17.35 -9.66 -19.58
CA PHE A 844 -16.58 -10.60 -18.77
C PHE A 844 -17.16 -10.73 -17.38
N VAL A 845 -17.13 -11.93 -16.80
CA VAL A 845 -17.57 -12.19 -15.42
C VAL A 845 -16.36 -12.56 -14.58
N CYS A 846 -15.98 -11.66 -13.66
CA CYS A 846 -14.78 -11.83 -12.86
C CYS A 846 -14.84 -13.08 -11.99
N LYS A 847 -13.70 -13.78 -11.86
CA LYS A 847 -13.51 -14.98 -11.01
C LYS A 847 -14.37 -16.19 -11.40
N VAL A 848 -14.98 -16.19 -12.59
CA VAL A 848 -15.76 -17.32 -13.14
C VAL A 848 -15.36 -17.53 -14.60
N PRO A 849 -14.24 -18.23 -14.88
CA PRO A 849 -13.72 -18.38 -16.24
C PRO A 849 -14.68 -19.06 -17.23
N ASP A 850 -15.62 -19.87 -16.74
CA ASP A 850 -16.62 -20.58 -17.55
C ASP A 850 -18.05 -20.00 -17.41
N ALA A 851 -18.19 -18.69 -17.20
CA ALA A 851 -19.50 -18.06 -17.07
C ALA A 851 -20.31 -18.12 -18.37
N ALA A 852 -21.65 -18.17 -18.24
CA ALA A 852 -22.55 -18.11 -19.39
C ALA A 852 -22.36 -16.77 -20.16
N PRO A 853 -22.37 -16.78 -21.51
CA PRO A 853 -22.26 -15.55 -22.29
C PRO A 853 -23.39 -14.58 -21.97
N ILE A 854 -23.08 -13.28 -21.94
CA ILE A 854 -24.06 -12.20 -21.75
C ILE A 854 -24.48 -11.70 -23.13
N ALA A 855 -25.77 -11.76 -23.43
CA ALA A 855 -26.31 -11.11 -24.63
C ALA A 855 -26.38 -9.61 -24.38
N MET A 856 -25.76 -8.81 -25.24
CA MET A 856 -25.70 -7.37 -25.06
C MET A 856 -25.65 -6.64 -26.40
N GLU A 857 -26.15 -5.42 -26.41
CA GLU A 857 -26.09 -4.47 -27.52
C GLU A 857 -25.49 -3.15 -27.03
N VAL A 858 -24.74 -2.50 -27.91
CA VAL A 858 -24.19 -1.17 -27.63
C VAL A 858 -24.45 -0.26 -28.82
N LEU A 859 -25.07 0.88 -28.54
CA LEU A 859 -25.41 1.90 -29.53
C LEU A 859 -24.68 3.20 -29.23
N SER A 860 -24.18 3.84 -30.28
CA SER A 860 -23.67 5.22 -30.20
C SER A 860 -24.84 6.20 -30.22
N GLY A 861 -24.74 7.26 -29.44
CA GLY A 861 -25.65 8.39 -29.51
C GLY A 861 -25.48 9.21 -30.77
N ALA A 862 -26.59 9.77 -31.28
CA ALA A 862 -26.57 10.58 -32.50
C ALA A 862 -25.76 11.88 -32.36
N ASP A 863 -25.51 12.33 -31.13
CA ASP A 863 -24.69 13.50 -30.81
C ASP A 863 -23.18 13.22 -30.84
N GLY A 864 -22.77 11.95 -30.96
CA GLY A 864 -21.39 11.53 -30.87
C GLY A 864 -20.76 11.74 -29.49
N LYS A 865 -21.58 11.97 -28.45
CA LYS A 865 -21.16 12.27 -27.06
C LYS A 865 -21.92 11.44 -26.04
N SER A 866 -22.47 10.31 -26.48
CA SER A 866 -23.16 9.39 -25.62
C SER A 866 -23.13 7.97 -26.20
N TYR A 867 -23.41 7.00 -25.34
CA TYR A 867 -23.63 5.62 -25.74
C TYR A 867 -24.70 4.97 -24.87
N THR A 868 -25.30 3.89 -25.37
CA THR A 868 -26.25 3.06 -24.61
C THR A 868 -25.75 1.63 -24.60
N ILE A 869 -25.64 1.03 -23.41
CA ILE A 869 -25.44 -0.41 -23.25
C ILE A 869 -26.75 -1.02 -22.78
N GLU A 870 -27.22 -2.05 -23.49
CA GLU A 870 -28.29 -2.93 -23.04
C GLU A 870 -27.75 -4.36 -22.90
N ALA A 871 -28.02 -5.03 -21.78
CA ALA A 871 -27.51 -6.37 -21.50
C ALA A 871 -28.55 -7.25 -20.81
N ALA A 872 -28.62 -8.51 -21.24
CA ALA A 872 -29.29 -9.62 -20.58
C ALA A 872 -28.24 -10.46 -19.84
N ILE A 873 -28.12 -10.26 -18.53
CA ILE A 873 -27.14 -10.94 -17.68
C ILE A 873 -27.78 -12.21 -17.13
N PRO A 874 -27.29 -13.41 -17.50
CA PRO A 874 -27.90 -14.65 -17.02
C PRO A 874 -27.78 -14.80 -15.50
N TRP A 875 -28.87 -15.21 -14.85
CA TRP A 875 -28.86 -15.45 -13.41
C TRP A 875 -27.85 -16.53 -12.98
N SER A 876 -27.54 -17.48 -13.87
CA SER A 876 -26.50 -18.50 -13.67
C SER A 876 -25.10 -17.90 -13.59
N ALA A 877 -24.79 -16.87 -14.38
CA ALA A 877 -23.52 -16.14 -14.30
C ALA A 877 -23.39 -15.38 -12.98
N LEU A 878 -24.53 -14.87 -12.47
CA LEU A 878 -24.62 -14.20 -11.17
C LEU A 878 -24.65 -15.17 -9.97
N ARG A 879 -24.85 -16.47 -10.21
CA ARG A 879 -25.17 -17.49 -9.19
C ARG A 879 -26.32 -17.07 -8.27
N VAL A 880 -27.37 -16.53 -8.87
CA VAL A 880 -28.59 -16.11 -8.18
C VAL A 880 -29.76 -16.92 -8.71
N THR A 881 -30.70 -17.29 -7.85
CA THR A 881 -32.02 -17.77 -8.27
C THR A 881 -33.02 -16.64 -8.08
N PRO A 882 -33.63 -16.11 -9.16
CA PRO A 882 -34.54 -14.97 -9.06
C PRO A 882 -35.89 -15.38 -8.48
N GLU A 883 -36.52 -14.48 -7.73
CA GLU A 883 -37.88 -14.63 -7.23
C GLU A 883 -38.48 -13.24 -6.98
N VAL A 884 -39.80 -13.13 -7.07
CA VAL A 884 -40.50 -11.88 -6.77
C VAL A 884 -40.27 -11.51 -5.30
N GLY A 885 -39.92 -10.26 -5.04
CA GLY A 885 -39.60 -9.74 -3.72
C GLY A 885 -38.17 -9.99 -3.27
N LYS A 886 -37.34 -10.70 -4.05
CA LYS A 886 -35.94 -10.94 -3.68
C LYS A 886 -35.17 -9.64 -3.60
N GLU A 887 -34.44 -9.46 -2.50
CA GLU A 887 -33.44 -8.40 -2.39
C GLU A 887 -32.04 -8.94 -2.71
N LEU A 888 -31.22 -8.10 -3.33
CA LEU A 888 -29.83 -8.34 -3.65
C LEU A 888 -29.01 -7.12 -3.23
N LEU A 889 -27.71 -7.30 -3.00
CA LEU A 889 -26.79 -6.18 -3.14
C LEU A 889 -26.60 -5.87 -4.62
N PHE A 890 -26.54 -4.58 -4.92
CA PHE A 890 -26.34 -4.10 -6.27
C PHE A 890 -25.54 -2.82 -6.28
N ASP A 891 -24.64 -2.71 -7.24
CA ASP A 891 -24.06 -1.43 -7.61
C ASP A 891 -23.74 -1.38 -9.11
N LEU A 892 -23.64 -0.17 -9.63
CA LEU A 892 -23.28 0.09 -11.01
C LEU A 892 -22.19 1.14 -11.06
N ALA A 893 -21.06 0.80 -11.68
CA ALA A 893 -20.02 1.75 -12.03
C ALA A 893 -20.14 2.17 -13.50
N ILE A 894 -19.77 3.42 -13.76
CA ILE A 894 -19.45 3.90 -15.11
C ILE A 894 -17.94 4.12 -15.14
N ASP A 895 -17.28 3.37 -16.02
CA ASP A 895 -15.88 3.58 -16.34
C ASP A 895 -15.79 4.50 -17.54
N HIS A 896 -14.93 5.51 -17.44
CA HIS A 896 -14.71 6.50 -18.49
C HIS A 896 -13.24 6.54 -18.91
N SER A 897 -13.02 6.58 -20.22
CA SER A 897 -11.73 6.60 -20.88
C SER A 897 -11.70 7.56 -22.06
N ASN A 898 -10.67 8.40 -22.12
CA ASN A 898 -10.46 9.27 -23.27
C ASN A 898 -9.91 8.53 -24.50
N ASP A 899 -9.21 7.40 -24.28
CA ASP A 899 -8.38 6.74 -25.29
C ASP A 899 -8.71 5.26 -25.50
N GLY A 900 -9.57 4.70 -24.64
CA GLY A 900 -10.01 3.31 -24.64
C GLY A 900 -8.97 2.32 -24.20
N LYS A 901 -7.84 2.83 -23.71
CA LYS A 901 -6.76 2.05 -23.11
C LYS A 901 -6.83 2.14 -21.61
N THR A 902 -7.35 3.23 -21.07
CA THR A 902 -7.39 3.38 -19.62
C THR A 902 -8.55 4.19 -19.10
N ARG A 903 -9.16 3.66 -18.04
CA ARG A 903 -10.03 4.37 -17.15
C ARG A 903 -9.36 5.61 -16.57
N LYS A 904 -9.85 6.78 -16.97
CA LYS A 904 -9.47 8.09 -16.44
C LYS A 904 -10.30 8.47 -15.24
N ALA A 905 -11.55 8.00 -15.18
CA ALA A 905 -12.43 8.19 -14.05
C ALA A 905 -13.37 6.99 -13.88
N GLN A 906 -13.78 6.76 -12.64
CA GLN A 906 -14.86 5.85 -12.31
C GLN A 906 -15.91 6.61 -11.51
N LEU A 907 -17.16 6.47 -11.90
CA LEU A 907 -18.30 6.94 -11.15
C LEU A 907 -19.03 5.73 -10.57
N MET A 908 -19.55 5.84 -9.35
CA MET A 908 -20.29 4.75 -8.71
C MET A 908 -21.69 5.20 -8.31
N TRP A 909 -22.70 4.42 -8.68
CA TRP A 909 -24.09 4.73 -8.30
C TRP A 909 -24.24 4.87 -6.79
N ASN A 910 -23.74 3.90 -6.02
CA ASN A 910 -23.78 3.94 -4.55
C ASN A 910 -22.42 3.85 -3.86
N GLY A 911 -21.56 2.92 -4.29
CA GLY A 911 -20.41 2.46 -3.54
C GLY A 911 -19.15 3.29 -3.69
N SER A 912 -18.00 2.62 -3.73
CA SER A 912 -16.67 3.23 -3.70
C SER A 912 -15.75 2.61 -4.75
N ALA A 913 -14.58 3.20 -4.98
CA ALA A 913 -13.55 2.63 -5.86
C ALA A 913 -13.04 1.24 -5.42
N LYS A 914 -13.45 0.75 -4.25
CA LYS A 914 -13.09 -0.58 -3.72
C LYS A 914 -14.14 -1.66 -4.03
N ASN A 915 -15.19 -1.37 -4.79
CA ASN A 915 -16.30 -2.31 -4.98
C ASN A 915 -15.88 -3.68 -5.53
N SER A 916 -14.81 -3.79 -6.31
CA SER A 916 -14.27 -5.06 -6.82
C SER A 916 -13.64 -5.97 -5.75
N GLY A 917 -13.41 -5.44 -4.54
CA GLY A 917 -12.88 -6.18 -3.39
C GLY A 917 -13.69 -6.04 -2.10
N ASP A 918 -14.62 -5.08 -2.04
CA ASP A 918 -15.39 -4.71 -0.83
C ASP A 918 -16.87 -4.47 -1.19
N ARG A 919 -17.77 -5.22 -0.53
CA ARG A 919 -19.24 -5.17 -0.73
C ARG A 919 -19.99 -4.22 0.20
N SER A 920 -19.29 -3.51 1.08
CA SER A 920 -19.89 -2.75 2.19
C SER A 920 -20.76 -1.60 1.70
N CYS A 921 -20.27 -0.90 0.68
CA CYS A 921 -20.92 0.28 0.14
C CYS A 921 -21.81 -0.04 -1.06
N TRP A 922 -22.02 -1.33 -1.40
CA TRP A 922 -22.97 -1.69 -2.45
C TRP A 922 -24.38 -1.28 -2.01
N GLY A 923 -25.16 -0.77 -2.97
CA GLY A 923 -26.57 -0.45 -2.79
C GLY A 923 -27.43 -1.72 -2.75
N ARG A 924 -28.74 -1.53 -2.90
CA ARG A 924 -29.74 -2.61 -2.92
C ARG A 924 -30.42 -2.69 -4.27
N LEU A 925 -30.75 -3.90 -4.68
CA LEU A 925 -31.66 -4.19 -5.79
C LEU A 925 -32.82 -5.03 -5.26
N GLY A 926 -34.05 -4.55 -5.42
CA GLY A 926 -35.27 -5.32 -5.16
C GLY A 926 -35.92 -5.81 -6.46
N LEU A 927 -36.14 -7.13 -6.58
CA LEU A 927 -36.90 -7.71 -7.69
C LEU A 927 -38.39 -7.53 -7.44
N SER A 928 -39.01 -6.58 -8.11
CA SER A 928 -40.45 -6.31 -8.00
C SER A 928 -41.27 -7.12 -9.01
N PRO A 929 -42.58 -7.32 -8.74
CA PRO A 929 -43.50 -8.01 -9.64
C PRO A 929 -43.55 -7.45 -11.07
#